data_AF-A0A939C6Y9-F1
#
_entry.id   AF-A0A939C6Y9-F1
#
_cell.length_a   1.000
_cell.length_b   1.000
_cell.length_c   1.000
_cell.angle_alpha   90.00
_cell.angle_beta   90.00
_cell.angle_gamma   90.00
#
_symmetry.space_group_name_H-M   'P 1'
#
loop_
_entity.id
_entity.type
_entity.pdbx_description
1 polymer ?
#
loop_
_entity_poly.entity_id
_entity_poly.type
_entity_poly.pdbx_seq_one_letter_code
_entity_poly.pdbx_strand_id
1 'polypeptide(L)'
;MAEKDYLAELIKKVKSEKSALGVEGDEKKKQPVLGPELEKSFRQIREEKLAEEEKQRKVAEAAVEGKEVEEAIPEKSAVEQEIERAEEKKEIASYGGVKIYHVPGKALLYYFVPVARPTKSEKNVINTIKEAATRLISISPYKIREPEQRRAVYKQKILEILRSSPELHIPERRFEFYAESVVREMVGYGVIDPIVRDDGLEEIMVIGPNKPVYIFHREYEMMTTNIEFYNDQEIIDLINRIARQVGRRVDISSPLLDARLPDGSRVNATIAPASVQGATLTIRKFRKDPYSMIDLIKMNTVTAEVAAFLWLCVEGMEAKPANILIAGGTSSGKTTTLNCLASFIPERERVVTIEDTAELSLPLKHWVRLEARPPGLEGKGELTLDVLTKNSLRMRPDRVIVGEVRHDEAFTLFTALNTGHDGMASEDALIQFSDGSIRELGTFCEGYLAKLETKKDRDMEFAEIKKEAPEIIAISKENLTQQTARVKSVWKRECKTSVALQMASGKTIKVSYDHPVFRLKNGFLEQVQAHECEEGDHLCVMNSISVNGKKFGSEQAYFLGLLLGDGHLRHEGLFFENKNVKLHGIFRKLAKSLFGKKPKLYRRKDGRMSSQLHSVKIATEMHKKFDIPFGNKTRAFDIPKAVEESDNQSVGLFLRGLFDTDGHASSIRKSVCLATANPQVSKKVPLLLKRFGIESRVYKQEKDGRNNFGPYYRIFITGEGNLKKFKNFVGFGHQKKAQTLESIINVKENTNVDLVPDTGLLIKRVRKATGITKKGLGLKAGLGNTGSSINAYETNARSPSKAALRKINKALTDEFNGKVRKVNKCDPYKLSEAIITSPNKKAIKIALDFAKKLSTVEDLQKKSGLKNKLIYYYLKTGRPFKKEKLAEAVRSIYHHKTEELSQTRKLIMHINSLTSNSIMWDKIVNISQKEEKTNYYDLTLDKFNTYIANGIIVSNCMGTVHANSPQETIVRVTSPPMNVPEVMLSGLDLIVVEHKIHDKRRGTIRRITNISEVSGVLLKRAQTQTIYERDPVRDTIEKTTVPVKYLKVLQDFTGLSKSKIDQELEERAEFLNQLVKRNIRGMRESSKAAQMFLMENR
;
A
#
# COMPACT_ATOMS: atom_id res chain seq x y z
N MET A 1 -0.15 -41.70 43.67
CA MET A 1 1.25 -41.83 44.14
C MET A 1 2.27 -41.19 43.20
N ALA A 2 2.07 -41.13 41.88
CA ALA A 2 3.03 -40.53 40.94
C ALA A 2 3.19 -38.99 41.00
N GLU A 3 2.27 -38.21 41.59
CA GLU A 3 2.43 -36.74 41.75
C GLU A 3 3.28 -36.34 42.97
N LYS A 4 3.37 -37.19 44.00
CA LYS A 4 4.23 -36.92 45.17
C LYS A 4 5.71 -37.09 44.83
N ASP A 5 6.04 -38.04 43.95
CA ASP A 5 7.41 -38.30 43.51
C ASP A 5 7.93 -37.18 42.60
N TYR A 6 7.08 -36.62 41.73
CA TYR A 6 7.42 -35.46 40.89
C TYR A 6 7.68 -34.19 41.71
N LEU A 7 6.90 -33.95 42.77
CA LEU A 7 7.11 -32.80 43.66
C LEU A 7 8.38 -32.97 44.50
N ALA A 8 8.69 -34.20 44.94
CA ALA A 8 9.92 -34.51 45.67
C ALA A 8 11.17 -34.33 44.80
N GLU A 9 11.10 -34.69 43.52
CA GLU A 9 12.20 -34.52 42.55
C GLU A 9 12.42 -33.04 42.21
N LEU A 10 11.36 -32.25 42.07
CA LEU A 10 11.43 -30.79 41.86
C LEU A 10 12.07 -30.08 43.06
N ILE A 11 11.72 -30.49 44.29
CA ILE A 11 12.30 -29.97 45.53
C ILE A 11 13.79 -30.35 45.66
N LYS A 12 14.18 -31.53 45.17
CA LYS A 12 15.59 -31.97 45.13
C LYS A 12 16.40 -31.12 44.13
N LYS A 13 15.81 -30.79 42.98
CA LYS A 13 16.41 -29.95 41.92
C LYS A 13 16.61 -28.50 42.37
N VAL A 14 15.63 -27.93 43.06
CA VAL A 14 15.71 -26.56 43.63
C VAL A 14 16.73 -26.50 44.78
N LYS A 15 16.95 -27.60 45.52
CA LYS A 15 17.98 -27.68 46.56
C LYS A 15 19.40 -27.86 45.99
N SER A 16 19.57 -28.53 44.85
CA SER A 16 20.89 -28.63 44.18
C SER A 16 21.32 -27.35 43.46
N GLU A 17 20.37 -26.51 43.01
CA GLU A 17 20.68 -25.21 42.39
C GLU A 17 21.01 -24.13 43.42
N LYS A 18 20.53 -24.27 44.67
CA LYS A 18 20.90 -23.37 45.79
C LYS A 18 22.31 -23.57 46.33
N SER A 19 22.97 -24.71 46.07
CA SER A 19 24.38 -24.91 46.46
C SER A 19 25.39 -24.33 45.46
N ALA A 20 24.94 -23.76 44.32
CA ALA A 20 25.80 -23.11 43.34
C ALA A 20 25.96 -21.59 43.55
N LEU A 21 25.23 -21.00 44.51
CA LEU A 21 25.15 -19.54 44.68
C LEU A 21 25.63 -19.03 46.06
N GLY A 22 26.37 -19.86 46.80
CA GLY A 22 27.33 -19.44 47.84
C GLY A 22 26.98 -18.22 48.69
N VAL A 23 25.97 -18.35 49.57
CA VAL A 23 25.82 -17.46 50.73
C VAL A 23 25.46 -18.33 51.94
N GLU A 24 26.49 -18.81 52.65
CA GLU A 24 26.38 -19.38 53.99
C GLU A 24 26.62 -18.28 55.03
N GLY A 25 25.79 -18.26 56.06
CA GLY A 25 25.95 -17.45 57.26
C GLY A 25 25.00 -17.97 58.34
N ASP A 26 25.60 -18.61 59.35
CA ASP A 26 25.05 -19.29 60.51
C ASP A 26 23.91 -18.56 61.26
N GLU A 27 22.90 -19.31 61.72
CA GLU A 27 22.60 -19.40 63.16
C GLU A 27 21.59 -20.53 63.48
N LYS A 28 21.96 -21.36 64.48
CA LYS A 28 21.13 -22.41 65.06
C LYS A 28 20.06 -21.82 65.99
N LYS A 29 18.82 -22.29 65.81
CA LYS A 29 17.79 -22.55 66.84
C LYS A 29 17.74 -21.60 68.05
N LYS A 30 17.00 -20.51 67.91
CA LYS A 30 16.04 -20.06 68.92
C LYS A 30 14.66 -19.99 68.26
N GLN A 31 13.66 -20.62 68.88
CA GLN A 31 12.25 -20.42 68.49
C GLN A 31 11.99 -18.90 68.49
N PRO A 32 11.39 -18.32 67.42
CA PRO A 32 11.00 -16.93 67.48
C PRO A 32 9.81 -16.83 68.44
N VAL A 33 10.11 -16.42 69.67
CA VAL A 33 9.11 -15.77 70.52
C VAL A 33 8.73 -14.50 69.77
N LEU A 34 7.50 -14.45 69.25
CA LEU A 34 6.95 -13.23 68.66
C LEU A 34 7.08 -12.11 69.70
N GLY A 35 7.69 -11.00 69.33
CA GLY A 35 7.85 -9.86 70.23
C GLY A 35 6.49 -9.36 70.73
N PRO A 36 6.41 -8.80 71.95
CA PRO A 36 5.15 -8.37 72.58
C PRO A 36 4.32 -7.40 71.72
N GLU A 37 4.98 -6.64 70.83
CA GLU A 37 4.35 -5.70 69.91
C GLU A 37 3.64 -6.38 68.72
N LEU A 38 4.21 -7.46 68.15
CA LEU A 38 3.54 -8.22 67.10
C LEU A 38 2.38 -9.03 67.66
N GLU A 39 2.52 -9.57 68.88
CA GLU A 39 1.44 -10.26 69.58
C GLU A 39 0.32 -9.30 69.99
N LYS A 40 0.66 -8.05 70.38
CA LYS A 40 -0.31 -6.96 70.53
C LYS A 40 -1.01 -6.62 69.22
N SER A 41 -0.28 -6.53 68.11
CA SER A 41 -0.86 -6.19 66.81
C SER A 41 -1.78 -7.31 66.29
N PHE A 42 -1.41 -8.58 66.47
CA PHE A 42 -2.28 -9.72 66.18
C PHE A 42 -3.48 -9.81 67.14
N ARG A 43 -3.31 -9.49 68.43
CA ARG A 43 -4.45 -9.38 69.37
C ARG A 43 -5.37 -8.24 69.00
N GLN A 44 -4.84 -7.08 68.60
CA GLN A 44 -5.62 -5.93 68.17
C GLN A 44 -6.40 -6.24 66.87
N ILE A 45 -5.77 -6.87 65.88
CA ILE A 45 -6.45 -7.32 64.65
C ILE A 45 -7.50 -8.40 64.95
N ARG A 46 -7.24 -9.27 65.94
CA ARG A 46 -8.17 -10.34 66.35
C ARG A 46 -9.33 -9.78 67.18
N GLU A 47 -9.09 -8.79 68.02
CA GLU A 47 -10.10 -8.04 68.78
C GLU A 47 -10.92 -7.14 67.87
N GLU A 48 -10.32 -6.51 66.86
CA GLU A 48 -11.04 -5.76 65.81
C GLU A 48 -11.91 -6.69 64.97
N LYS A 49 -11.41 -7.87 64.58
CA LYS A 49 -12.22 -8.88 63.89
C LYS A 49 -13.32 -9.47 64.77
N LEU A 50 -13.04 -9.75 66.05
CA LEU A 50 -14.05 -10.23 67.00
C LEU A 50 -15.09 -9.14 67.27
N ALA A 51 -14.71 -7.88 67.36
CA ALA A 51 -15.63 -6.76 67.51
C ALA A 51 -16.45 -6.53 66.23
N GLU A 52 -15.88 -6.76 65.05
CA GLU A 52 -16.58 -6.68 63.77
C GLU A 52 -17.54 -7.87 63.58
N GLU A 53 -17.15 -9.08 63.98
CA GLU A 53 -18.02 -10.27 64.05
C GLU A 53 -19.12 -10.11 65.09
N GLU A 54 -18.84 -9.55 66.27
CA GLU A 54 -19.83 -9.27 67.31
C GLU A 54 -20.77 -8.13 66.90
N LYS A 55 -20.28 -7.15 66.13
CA LYS A 55 -21.12 -6.10 65.52
C LYS A 55 -22.00 -6.67 64.41
N GLN A 56 -21.49 -7.59 63.59
CA GLN A 56 -22.30 -8.32 62.61
C GLN A 56 -23.31 -9.25 63.28
N ARG A 57 -22.96 -9.87 64.42
CA ARG A 57 -23.85 -10.72 65.21
C ARG A 57 -24.94 -9.91 65.92
N LYS A 58 -24.61 -8.73 66.47
CA LYS A 58 -25.58 -7.78 67.03
C LYS A 58 -26.48 -7.15 65.96
N VAL A 59 -25.98 -6.94 64.74
CA VAL A 59 -26.79 -6.52 63.58
C VAL A 59 -27.73 -7.65 63.13
N ALA A 60 -27.28 -8.92 63.19
CA ALA A 60 -28.12 -10.07 62.91
C ALA A 60 -29.17 -10.33 64.01
N GLU A 61 -28.82 -10.15 65.29
CA GLU A 61 -29.75 -10.27 66.44
C GLU A 61 -30.76 -9.11 66.46
N ALA A 62 -30.35 -7.89 66.10
CA ALA A 62 -31.26 -6.75 65.94
C ALA A 62 -32.21 -6.89 64.73
N ALA A 63 -31.90 -7.75 63.76
CA ALA A 63 -32.80 -8.08 62.65
C ALA A 63 -33.87 -9.14 63.02
N VAL A 64 -33.73 -9.82 64.17
CA VAL A 64 -34.65 -10.87 64.64
C VAL A 64 -35.76 -10.31 65.54
N GLU A 65 -35.53 -9.20 66.22
CA GLU A 65 -36.61 -8.47 66.90
C GLU A 65 -37.31 -7.54 65.91
N GLY A 66 -38.52 -7.94 65.47
CA GLY A 66 -39.33 -7.31 64.42
C GLY A 66 -39.71 -5.84 64.66
N LYS A 67 -38.73 -4.94 64.60
CA LYS A 67 -38.94 -3.54 64.24
C LYS A 67 -38.76 -3.43 62.74
N GLU A 68 -39.78 -2.91 62.07
CA GLU A 68 -39.72 -2.50 60.68
C GLU A 68 -38.45 -1.67 60.46
N VAL A 69 -37.48 -2.27 59.77
CA VAL A 69 -36.33 -1.53 59.26
C VAL A 69 -36.94 -0.63 58.18
N GLU A 70 -37.05 0.67 58.47
CA GLU A 70 -37.29 1.68 57.44
C GLU A 70 -36.35 1.36 56.28
N GLU A 71 -36.92 0.93 55.15
CA GLU A 71 -36.16 0.59 53.95
C GLU A 71 -35.39 1.84 53.55
N ALA A 72 -34.09 1.87 53.84
CA ALA A 72 -33.21 2.93 53.40
C ALA A 72 -33.32 3.02 51.89
N ILE A 73 -33.98 4.08 51.42
CA ILE A 73 -34.24 4.33 50.00
C ILE A 73 -32.88 4.26 49.28
N PRO A 74 -32.76 3.48 48.18
CA PRO A 74 -31.50 3.40 47.45
C PRO A 74 -31.01 4.82 47.10
N GLU A 75 -29.75 5.12 47.44
CA GLU A 75 -29.16 6.44 47.18
C GLU A 75 -29.25 6.76 45.69
N LYS A 76 -30.12 7.71 45.34
CA LYS A 76 -30.31 8.21 43.98
C LYS A 76 -29.02 8.86 43.50
N SER A 77 -28.62 8.61 42.25
CA SER A 77 -27.39 9.24 41.71
C SER A 77 -27.56 10.74 41.58
N ALA A 78 -26.44 11.46 41.46
CA ALA A 78 -26.46 12.91 41.25
C ALA A 78 -27.35 13.27 40.03
N VAL A 79 -27.26 12.47 38.96
CA VAL A 79 -28.08 12.61 37.76
C VAL A 79 -29.57 12.38 38.02
N GLU A 80 -29.95 11.37 38.82
CA GLU A 80 -31.36 11.11 39.14
C GLU A 80 -31.96 12.23 39.98
N GLN A 81 -31.22 12.70 40.98
CA GLN A 81 -31.63 13.85 41.79
C GLN A 81 -31.78 15.10 40.92
N GLU A 82 -30.90 15.29 39.93
CA GLU A 82 -30.98 16.41 39.01
C GLU A 82 -32.21 16.34 38.09
N ILE A 83 -32.52 15.16 37.54
CA ILE A 83 -33.72 14.93 36.70
C ILE A 83 -35.01 15.09 37.52
N GLU A 84 -34.99 14.74 38.82
CA GLU A 84 -36.16 14.93 39.69
C GLU A 84 -36.36 16.38 40.13
N ARG A 85 -35.28 17.13 40.37
CA ARG A 85 -35.32 18.54 40.76
C ARG A 85 -35.65 19.49 39.60
N ALA A 86 -35.54 19.04 38.36
CA ALA A 86 -35.89 19.84 37.19
C ALA A 86 -37.40 20.09 37.13
N GLU A 87 -37.82 21.33 37.42
CA GLU A 87 -39.22 21.78 37.34
C GLU A 87 -39.80 21.61 35.93
N GLU A 88 -39.00 21.89 34.90
CA GLU A 88 -39.33 21.64 33.50
C GLU A 88 -38.40 20.56 32.94
N LYS A 89 -38.95 19.38 32.61
CA LYS A 89 -38.25 18.34 31.84
C LYS A 89 -39.14 17.81 30.73
N LYS A 90 -38.54 17.54 29.57
CA LYS A 90 -39.25 16.99 28.41
C LYS A 90 -38.78 15.58 28.13
N GLU A 91 -39.68 14.61 28.15
CA GLU A 91 -39.41 13.27 27.63
C GLU A 91 -39.32 13.33 26.10
N ILE A 92 -38.18 12.91 25.55
CA ILE A 92 -37.92 12.92 24.11
C ILE A 92 -38.28 11.57 23.49
N ALA A 93 -37.97 10.47 24.18
CA ALA A 93 -38.24 9.11 23.74
C ALA A 93 -38.24 8.13 24.92
N SER A 94 -38.87 6.97 24.72
CA SER A 94 -38.92 5.87 25.68
C SER A 94 -39.01 4.54 24.94
N TYR A 95 -38.16 3.59 25.31
CA TYR A 95 -38.14 2.23 24.72
C TYR A 95 -37.46 1.24 25.67
N GLY A 96 -37.91 -0.03 25.68
CA GLY A 96 -37.22 -1.08 26.44
C GLY A 96 -37.07 -0.82 27.95
N GLY A 97 -37.93 0.02 28.54
CA GLY A 97 -37.81 0.46 29.94
C GLY A 97 -36.86 1.64 30.18
N VAL A 98 -36.15 2.12 29.15
CA VAL A 98 -35.31 3.32 29.16
C VAL A 98 -36.16 4.56 28.88
N LYS A 99 -35.84 5.69 29.53
CA LYS A 99 -36.44 7.00 29.24
C LYS A 99 -35.37 8.04 28.91
N ILE A 100 -35.64 8.90 27.93
CA ILE A 100 -34.73 9.95 27.49
C ILE A 100 -35.31 11.32 27.82
N TYR A 101 -34.56 12.13 28.57
CA TYR A 101 -35.00 13.45 29.01
C TYR A 101 -34.13 14.58 28.46
N HIS A 102 -34.77 15.68 28.07
CA HIS A 102 -34.14 16.98 27.91
C HIS A 102 -34.47 17.86 29.11
N VAL A 103 -33.44 18.37 29.78
CA VAL A 103 -33.57 19.32 30.89
C VAL A 103 -33.05 20.68 30.39
N PRO A 104 -33.87 21.75 30.40
CA PRO A 104 -33.45 23.08 29.97
C PRO A 104 -32.19 23.56 30.70
N GLY A 105 -31.27 24.20 29.97
CA GLY A 105 -29.99 24.68 30.50
C GLY A 105 -28.89 23.63 30.60
N LYS A 106 -29.16 22.35 30.27
CA LYS A 106 -28.16 21.29 30.18
C LYS A 106 -27.76 21.03 28.74
N ALA A 107 -26.47 20.79 28.52
CA ALA A 107 -25.91 20.62 27.19
C ALA A 107 -26.16 19.22 26.59
N LEU A 108 -26.37 18.20 27.44
CA LEU A 108 -26.56 16.82 27.02
C LEU A 108 -27.95 16.32 27.43
N LEU A 109 -28.48 15.37 26.65
CA LEU A 109 -29.69 14.63 27.03
C LEU A 109 -29.35 13.62 28.14
N TYR A 110 -30.37 13.27 28.93
CA TYR A 110 -30.27 12.26 29.97
C TYR A 110 -30.84 10.92 29.51
N TYR A 111 -30.07 9.85 29.69
CA TYR A 111 -30.43 8.47 29.38
C TYR A 111 -30.72 7.72 30.69
N PHE A 112 -31.99 7.62 31.06
CA PHE A 112 -32.41 7.04 32.33
C PHE A 112 -32.68 5.54 32.17
N VAL A 113 -31.96 4.73 32.94
CA VAL A 113 -32.10 3.27 32.99
C VAL A 113 -32.62 2.86 34.36
N PRO A 114 -33.68 2.05 34.47
CA PRO A 114 -34.14 1.52 35.74
C PRO A 114 -33.16 0.44 36.22
N VAL A 115 -32.13 0.86 36.94
CA VAL A 115 -31.16 -0.05 37.56
C VAL A 115 -31.54 -0.18 39.04
N ALA A 116 -31.93 -1.39 39.45
CA ALA A 116 -32.16 -1.68 40.86
C ALA A 116 -30.82 -1.58 41.60
N ARG A 117 -30.69 -0.60 42.51
CA ARG A 117 -29.48 -0.40 43.31
C ARG A 117 -29.66 -1.12 44.63
N PRO A 118 -28.83 -2.14 44.94
CA PRO A 118 -28.88 -2.76 46.24
C PRO A 118 -28.47 -1.74 47.31
N THR A 119 -29.22 -1.72 48.42
CA THR A 119 -28.83 -0.99 49.63
C THR A 119 -27.51 -1.54 50.19
N LYS A 120 -26.87 -0.82 51.13
CA LYS A 120 -25.64 -1.33 51.78
C LYS A 120 -25.84 -2.73 52.40
N SER A 121 -27.00 -2.98 53.00
CA SER A 121 -27.35 -4.29 53.57
C SER A 121 -27.47 -5.37 52.50
N GLU A 122 -28.13 -5.07 51.38
CA GLU A 122 -28.29 -5.99 50.25
C GLU A 122 -26.96 -6.29 49.53
N LYS A 123 -26.05 -5.31 49.42
CA LYS A 123 -24.69 -5.54 48.89
C LYS A 123 -23.93 -6.58 49.70
N ASN A 124 -24.06 -6.57 51.03
CA ASN A 124 -23.40 -7.57 51.89
C ASN A 124 -23.96 -8.98 51.64
N VAL A 125 -25.28 -9.10 51.48
CA VAL A 125 -25.94 -10.36 51.13
C VAL A 125 -25.51 -10.83 49.74
N ILE A 126 -25.47 -9.95 48.74
CA ILE A 126 -24.97 -10.26 47.39
C ILE A 126 -23.53 -10.79 47.44
N ASN A 127 -22.64 -10.15 48.21
CA ASN A 127 -21.26 -10.61 48.36
C ASN A 127 -21.16 -11.98 49.05
N THR A 128 -21.99 -12.24 50.05
CA THR A 128 -22.07 -13.55 50.73
C THR A 128 -22.49 -14.63 49.74
N ILE A 129 -23.53 -14.36 48.93
CA ILE A 129 -23.99 -15.30 47.89
C ILE A 129 -22.91 -15.50 46.82
N LYS A 130 -22.18 -14.45 46.43
CA LYS A 130 -21.04 -14.55 45.47
C LYS A 130 -19.94 -15.45 46.00
N GLU A 131 -19.58 -15.35 47.27
CA GLU A 131 -18.58 -16.23 47.89
C GLU A 131 -19.05 -17.68 47.92
N ALA A 132 -20.30 -17.93 48.31
CA ALA A 132 -20.90 -19.26 48.29
C ALA A 132 -20.93 -19.84 46.86
N ALA A 133 -21.37 -19.05 45.88
CA ALA A 133 -21.39 -19.43 44.47
C ALA A 133 -19.98 -19.73 43.93
N THR A 134 -18.95 -19.00 44.36
CA THR A 134 -17.56 -19.25 43.97
C THR A 134 -17.04 -20.59 44.51
N ARG A 135 -17.51 -21.03 45.69
CA ARG A 135 -17.13 -22.32 46.31
C ARG A 135 -17.94 -23.50 45.76
N LEU A 136 -19.25 -23.30 45.57
CA LEU A 136 -20.21 -24.37 45.26
C LEU A 136 -20.35 -24.63 43.75
N ILE A 137 -20.12 -23.62 42.90
CA ILE A 137 -20.21 -23.79 41.45
C ILE A 137 -18.85 -24.28 40.92
N SER A 138 -18.72 -25.59 40.74
CA SER A 138 -17.51 -26.26 40.22
C SER A 138 -17.23 -25.97 38.73
N ILE A 139 -18.20 -25.45 37.99
CA ILE A 139 -18.06 -25.11 36.58
C ILE A 139 -17.44 -23.72 36.51
N SER A 140 -16.31 -23.58 35.80
CA SER A 140 -15.78 -22.26 35.49
C SER A 140 -16.73 -21.51 34.54
N PRO A 141 -17.03 -20.20 34.77
CA PRO A 141 -17.97 -19.45 33.93
C PRO A 141 -17.58 -19.49 32.45
N TYR A 142 -16.27 -19.57 32.18
CA TYR A 142 -15.71 -19.49 30.84
C TYR A 142 -15.74 -20.80 30.05
N LYS A 143 -16.13 -21.94 30.67
CA LYS A 143 -16.34 -23.20 29.93
C LYS A 143 -17.61 -23.17 29.06
N ILE A 144 -18.62 -22.38 29.45
CA ILE A 144 -19.86 -22.20 28.69
C ILE A 144 -19.66 -21.02 27.74
N ARG A 145 -19.52 -21.29 26.43
CA ARG A 145 -19.19 -20.23 25.46
C ARG A 145 -20.32 -19.23 25.25
N GLU A 146 -21.57 -19.69 25.19
CA GLU A 146 -22.71 -18.85 24.86
C GLU A 146 -23.19 -18.01 26.07
N PRO A 147 -23.21 -16.66 25.97
CA PRO A 147 -23.48 -15.78 27.12
C PRO A 147 -24.86 -15.97 27.76
N GLU A 148 -25.90 -16.16 26.95
CA GLU A 148 -27.26 -16.35 27.47
C GLU A 148 -27.43 -17.68 28.18
N GLN A 149 -26.90 -18.76 27.61
CA GLN A 149 -26.86 -20.06 28.27
C GLN A 149 -26.06 -19.99 29.58
N ARG A 150 -24.90 -19.32 29.56
CA ARG A 150 -24.09 -19.11 30.77
C ARG A 150 -24.87 -18.35 31.84
N ARG A 151 -25.57 -17.28 31.46
CA ARG A 151 -26.42 -16.49 32.37
C ARG A 151 -27.53 -17.35 32.97
N ALA A 152 -28.23 -18.13 32.16
CA ALA A 152 -29.31 -19.01 32.59
C ALA A 152 -28.83 -20.11 33.55
N VAL A 153 -27.71 -20.78 33.25
CA VAL A 153 -27.14 -21.83 34.10
C VAL A 153 -26.70 -21.27 35.45
N TYR A 154 -26.00 -20.14 35.46
CA TYR A 154 -25.57 -19.51 36.72
C TYR A 154 -26.75 -19.02 37.53
N LYS A 155 -27.75 -18.43 36.88
CA LYS A 155 -28.98 -17.98 37.54
C LYS A 155 -29.69 -19.15 38.23
N GLN A 156 -29.85 -20.28 37.53
CA GLN A 156 -30.46 -21.47 38.12
C GLN A 156 -29.66 -21.99 39.31
N LYS A 157 -28.33 -22.10 39.20
CA LYS A 157 -27.49 -22.51 40.33
C LYS A 157 -27.52 -21.56 41.51
N ILE A 158 -27.61 -20.25 41.27
CA ILE A 158 -27.73 -19.27 42.35
C ILE A 158 -29.12 -19.36 43.01
N LEU A 159 -30.18 -19.59 42.24
CA LEU A 159 -31.51 -19.86 42.79
C LEU A 159 -31.54 -21.15 43.62
N GLU A 160 -30.81 -22.20 43.21
CA GLU A 160 -30.62 -23.41 44.02
C GLU A 160 -29.90 -23.10 45.34
N ILE A 161 -28.80 -22.34 45.29
CA ILE A 161 -28.07 -21.91 46.50
C ILE A 161 -28.99 -21.12 47.44
N LEU A 162 -29.74 -20.16 46.92
CA LEU A 162 -30.69 -19.36 47.70
C LEU A 162 -31.78 -20.20 48.35
N ARG A 163 -32.32 -21.20 47.64
CA ARG A 163 -33.31 -22.15 48.19
C ARG A 163 -32.71 -23.07 49.25
N SER A 164 -31.44 -23.44 49.10
CA SER A 164 -30.73 -24.30 50.06
C SER A 164 -30.14 -23.56 51.26
N SER A 165 -30.23 -22.22 51.28
CA SER A 165 -29.70 -21.35 52.35
C SER A 165 -30.81 -20.54 53.04
N PRO A 166 -31.77 -21.19 53.71
CA PRO A 166 -32.84 -20.49 54.43
C PRO A 166 -32.31 -19.57 55.55
N GLU A 167 -31.10 -19.81 56.07
CA GLU A 167 -30.42 -18.99 57.07
C GLU A 167 -30.13 -17.54 56.62
N LEU A 168 -30.20 -17.24 55.32
CA LEU A 168 -30.06 -15.88 54.80
C LEU A 168 -31.30 -15.01 55.05
N HIS A 169 -32.43 -15.60 55.49
CA HIS A 169 -33.69 -14.90 55.79
C HIS A 169 -34.21 -14.01 54.63
N ILE A 170 -33.94 -14.40 53.38
CA ILE A 170 -34.39 -13.67 52.19
C ILE A 170 -35.80 -14.19 51.80
N PRO A 171 -36.82 -13.33 51.67
CA PRO A 171 -38.12 -13.75 51.17
C PRO A 171 -38.02 -14.25 49.72
N GLU A 172 -38.71 -15.34 49.38
CA GLU A 172 -38.65 -15.97 48.05
C GLU A 172 -39.00 -14.99 46.92
N ARG A 173 -39.93 -14.05 47.16
CA ARG A 173 -40.26 -12.94 46.23
C ARG A 173 -39.05 -12.09 45.80
N ARG A 174 -37.96 -12.07 46.58
CA ARG A 174 -36.74 -11.30 46.30
C ARG A 174 -35.56 -12.17 45.85
N PHE A 175 -35.76 -13.50 45.74
CA PHE A 175 -34.73 -14.40 45.17
C PHE A 175 -34.35 -13.99 43.76
N GLU A 176 -35.32 -13.60 42.94
CA GLU A 176 -35.07 -13.20 41.56
C GLU A 176 -34.18 -11.95 41.48
N PHE A 177 -34.40 -10.97 42.38
CA PHE A 177 -33.57 -9.77 42.50
C PHE A 177 -32.13 -10.11 42.89
N TYR A 178 -31.96 -10.95 43.92
CA TYR A 178 -30.63 -11.35 44.40
C TYR A 178 -29.90 -12.21 43.35
N ALA A 179 -30.58 -13.18 42.75
CA ALA A 179 -30.01 -14.03 41.72
C ALA A 179 -29.58 -13.21 40.50
N GLU A 180 -30.42 -12.31 39.99
CA GLU A 180 -30.07 -11.48 38.84
C GLU A 180 -28.91 -10.51 39.17
N SER A 181 -28.85 -9.97 40.38
CA SER A 181 -27.75 -9.11 40.84
C SER A 181 -26.42 -9.86 40.92
N VAL A 182 -26.42 -11.05 41.53
CA VAL A 182 -25.23 -11.91 41.61
C VAL A 182 -24.78 -12.34 40.22
N VAL A 183 -25.71 -12.73 39.34
CA VAL A 183 -25.40 -13.10 37.95
C VAL A 183 -24.80 -11.94 37.17
N ARG A 184 -25.33 -10.71 37.32
CA ARG A 184 -24.77 -9.50 36.70
C ARG A 184 -23.34 -9.23 37.14
N GLU A 185 -22.99 -9.49 38.40
CA GLU A 185 -21.64 -9.28 38.91
C GLU A 185 -20.67 -10.45 38.66
N MET A 186 -21.13 -11.70 38.68
CA MET A 186 -20.28 -12.86 38.48
C MET A 186 -20.03 -13.16 37.00
N VAL A 187 -21.05 -12.96 36.17
CA VAL A 187 -21.07 -13.40 34.76
C VAL A 187 -21.32 -12.26 33.78
N GLY A 188 -22.08 -11.25 34.18
CA GLY A 188 -22.37 -10.06 33.37
C GLY A 188 -21.35 -8.93 33.52
N TYR A 189 -21.77 -7.72 33.12
CA TYR A 189 -20.93 -6.52 33.15
C TYR A 189 -21.19 -5.60 34.37
N GLY A 190 -21.74 -6.14 35.46
CA GLY A 190 -22.10 -5.38 36.65
C GLY A 190 -23.20 -4.35 36.40
N VAL A 191 -23.05 -3.13 36.92
CA VAL A 191 -24.07 -2.07 36.82
C VAL A 191 -24.31 -1.57 35.40
N ILE A 192 -23.33 -1.73 34.51
CA ILE A 192 -23.45 -1.34 33.09
C ILE A 192 -24.07 -2.43 32.21
N ASP A 193 -24.39 -3.62 32.74
CA ASP A 193 -24.97 -4.73 31.97
C ASP A 193 -26.21 -4.34 31.13
N PRO A 194 -27.16 -3.52 31.63
CA PRO A 194 -28.32 -3.09 30.84
C PRO A 194 -27.94 -2.26 29.60
N ILE A 195 -27.02 -1.30 29.76
CA ILE A 195 -26.57 -0.45 28.64
C ILE A 195 -25.65 -1.23 27.68
N VAL A 196 -24.87 -2.20 28.19
CA VAL A 196 -24.08 -3.09 27.34
C VAL A 196 -24.98 -3.98 26.47
N ARG A 197 -26.16 -4.39 26.95
CA ARG A 197 -27.14 -5.11 26.12
C ARG A 197 -27.71 -4.25 25.00
N ASP A 198 -28.06 -3.01 25.30
CA ASP A 198 -28.88 -2.13 24.45
C ASP A 198 -28.27 -1.83 23.07
N ASP A 199 -28.82 -2.42 22.00
CA ASP A 199 -28.31 -2.25 20.62
C ASP A 199 -28.52 -0.84 20.06
N GLY A 200 -29.34 0.00 20.72
CA GLY A 200 -29.49 1.42 20.43
C GLY A 200 -28.25 2.26 20.75
N LEU A 201 -27.32 1.70 21.53
CA LEU A 201 -26.07 2.36 21.93
C LEU A 201 -24.89 1.97 21.03
N GLU A 202 -24.05 2.97 20.69
CA GLU A 202 -22.83 2.80 19.90
C GLU A 202 -21.58 2.79 20.80
N GLU A 203 -21.53 3.64 21.81
CA GLU A 203 -20.40 3.72 22.76
C GLU A 203 -20.87 3.88 24.20
N ILE A 204 -20.13 3.27 25.13
CA ILE A 204 -20.32 3.37 26.58
C ILE A 204 -18.98 3.77 27.19
N MET A 205 -18.96 4.84 27.98
CA MET A 205 -17.75 5.50 28.49
C MET A 205 -17.82 5.68 30.00
N VAL A 206 -16.99 4.93 30.71
CA VAL A 206 -16.73 5.08 32.15
C VAL A 206 -15.46 5.90 32.32
N ILE A 207 -15.57 7.07 32.96
CA ILE A 207 -14.49 8.06 33.06
C ILE A 207 -13.88 8.16 34.47
N GLY A 208 -14.18 7.20 35.34
CA GLY A 208 -13.70 7.13 36.72
C GLY A 208 -14.82 6.95 37.75
N PRO A 209 -14.47 6.77 39.03
CA PRO A 209 -15.43 6.63 40.12
C PRO A 209 -16.13 7.96 40.45
N ASN A 210 -17.33 7.85 41.02
CA ASN A 210 -18.22 8.96 41.42
C ASN A 210 -18.54 9.93 40.27
N LYS A 211 -18.53 9.42 39.04
CA LYS A 211 -18.90 10.16 37.82
C LYS A 211 -19.93 9.35 37.03
N PRO A 212 -20.88 10.02 36.36
CA PRO A 212 -21.86 9.33 35.54
C PRO A 212 -21.19 8.64 34.35
N VAL A 213 -21.74 7.49 33.98
CA VAL A 213 -21.39 6.81 32.73
C VAL A 213 -21.99 7.60 31.58
N TYR A 214 -21.18 7.85 30.58
CA TYR A 214 -21.54 8.56 29.36
C TYR A 214 -21.83 7.56 28.25
N ILE A 215 -22.78 7.85 27.37
CA ILE A 215 -23.10 6.99 26.22
C ILE A 215 -23.22 7.79 24.93
N PHE A 216 -22.94 7.14 23.80
CA PHE A 216 -23.29 7.66 22.48
C PHE A 216 -24.46 6.85 21.92
N HIS A 217 -25.65 7.45 21.86
CA HIS A 217 -26.85 6.85 21.29
C HIS A 217 -26.84 7.01 19.77
N ARG A 218 -27.26 5.96 19.04
CA ARG A 218 -27.23 5.97 17.56
C ARG A 218 -28.11 7.06 16.93
N GLU A 219 -29.16 7.49 17.63
CA GLU A 219 -30.11 8.53 17.17
C GLU A 219 -29.96 9.86 17.91
N TYR A 220 -29.61 9.84 19.20
CA TYR A 220 -29.65 11.01 20.08
C TYR A 220 -28.26 11.54 20.45
N GLU A 221 -27.21 10.96 19.84
CA GLU A 221 -25.82 11.33 20.03
C GLU A 221 -25.36 11.21 21.50
N MET A 222 -24.58 12.17 21.98
CA MET A 222 -23.91 12.11 23.28
C MET A 222 -24.90 12.36 24.43
N MET A 223 -24.93 11.45 25.42
CA MET A 223 -25.85 11.54 26.55
C MET A 223 -25.19 11.15 27.88
N THR A 224 -25.78 11.62 28.97
CA THR A 224 -25.39 11.29 30.34
C THR A 224 -26.36 10.27 30.92
N THR A 225 -25.86 9.17 31.51
CA THR A 225 -26.72 8.17 32.16
C THR A 225 -26.88 8.43 33.65
N ASN A 226 -27.87 7.78 34.29
CA ASN A 226 -27.97 7.72 35.74
C ASN A 226 -27.00 6.71 36.41
N ILE A 227 -26.25 5.93 35.63
CA ILE A 227 -25.37 4.87 36.14
C ILE A 227 -24.05 5.48 36.61
N GLU A 228 -23.59 5.11 37.81
CA GLU A 228 -22.35 5.57 38.43
C GLU A 228 -21.62 4.39 39.08
N PHE A 229 -20.29 4.43 39.06
CA PHE A 229 -19.46 3.53 39.88
C PHE A 229 -19.01 4.30 41.12
N TYR A 230 -19.17 3.75 42.32
CA TYR A 230 -18.89 4.49 43.55
C TYR A 230 -17.43 4.39 44.01
N ASN A 231 -16.74 3.33 43.61
CA ASN A 231 -15.34 3.11 43.96
C ASN A 231 -14.54 2.63 42.74
N ASP A 232 -13.23 2.90 42.77
CA ASP A 232 -12.34 2.57 41.66
C ASP A 232 -12.15 1.05 41.51
N GLN A 233 -12.24 0.32 42.62
CA GLN A 233 -12.06 -1.13 42.66
C GLN A 233 -13.15 -1.86 41.87
N GLU A 234 -14.41 -1.39 41.88
CA GLU A 234 -15.50 -1.96 41.09
C GLU A 234 -15.21 -1.89 39.58
N ILE A 235 -14.60 -0.79 39.12
CA ILE A 235 -14.18 -0.61 37.73
C ILE A 235 -12.99 -1.54 37.42
N ILE A 236 -11.99 -1.58 38.30
CA ILE A 236 -10.81 -2.46 38.15
C ILE A 236 -11.22 -3.94 38.12
N ASP A 237 -12.15 -4.37 38.97
CA ASP A 237 -12.66 -5.74 39.00
C ASP A 237 -13.41 -6.09 37.71
N LEU A 238 -14.19 -5.16 37.18
CA LEU A 238 -14.83 -5.30 35.87
C LEU A 238 -13.79 -5.44 34.76
N ILE A 239 -12.77 -4.58 34.73
CA ILE A 239 -11.66 -4.64 33.76
C ILE A 239 -10.94 -5.99 33.86
N ASN A 240 -10.64 -6.44 35.07
CA ASN A 240 -9.97 -7.72 35.33
C ASN A 240 -10.82 -8.92 34.90
N ARG A 241 -12.14 -8.88 35.09
CA ARG A 241 -13.06 -9.92 34.58
C ARG A 241 -13.03 -9.96 33.05
N ILE A 242 -13.15 -8.80 32.39
CA ILE A 242 -13.07 -8.70 30.93
C ILE A 242 -11.72 -9.23 30.44
N ALA A 243 -10.61 -8.82 31.06
CA ALA A 243 -9.27 -9.26 30.71
C ALA A 243 -9.13 -10.78 30.82
N ARG A 244 -9.56 -11.39 31.94
CA ARG A 244 -9.52 -12.86 32.13
C ARG A 244 -10.35 -13.60 31.07
N GLN A 245 -11.53 -13.08 30.74
CA GLN A 245 -12.42 -13.66 29.73
C GLN A 245 -11.76 -13.71 28.34
N VAL A 246 -10.92 -12.73 28.01
CA VAL A 246 -10.19 -12.65 26.73
C VAL A 246 -8.76 -13.18 26.80
N GLY A 247 -8.35 -13.78 27.93
CA GLY A 247 -7.01 -14.33 28.11
C GLY A 247 -5.90 -13.26 28.23
N ARG A 248 -6.24 -12.08 28.77
CA ARG A 248 -5.29 -10.98 29.04
C ARG A 248 -5.22 -10.69 30.54
N ARG A 249 -4.20 -9.92 30.93
CA ARG A 249 -3.98 -9.45 32.29
C ARG A 249 -3.78 -7.94 32.27
N VAL A 250 -4.30 -7.25 33.28
CA VAL A 250 -4.15 -5.81 33.48
C VAL A 250 -3.66 -5.61 34.90
N ASP A 251 -2.52 -4.95 35.06
CA ASP A 251 -1.95 -4.61 36.36
C ASP A 251 -1.02 -3.40 36.23
N ILE A 252 -0.33 -3.04 37.32
CA ILE A 252 0.54 -1.85 37.37
C ILE A 252 1.65 -1.92 36.31
N SER A 253 2.12 -3.11 35.94
CA SER A 253 3.17 -3.29 34.92
C SER A 253 2.63 -3.20 33.48
N SER A 254 1.34 -3.48 33.29
CA SER A 254 0.63 -3.38 32.01
C SER A 254 -0.75 -2.72 32.24
N PRO A 255 -0.80 -1.40 32.44
CA PRO A 255 -2.01 -0.70 32.90
C PRO A 255 -3.06 -0.49 31.80
N LEU A 256 -2.80 -0.95 30.56
CA LEU A 256 -3.66 -0.77 29.40
C LEU A 256 -4.29 -2.12 28.99
N LEU A 257 -5.56 -2.08 28.63
CA LEU A 257 -6.28 -3.22 28.07
C LEU A 257 -6.92 -2.82 26.75
N ASP A 258 -6.59 -3.54 25.69
CA ASP A 258 -7.36 -3.59 24.46
C ASP A 258 -7.87 -5.01 24.25
N ALA A 259 -9.19 -5.16 24.16
CA ALA A 259 -9.86 -6.45 24.19
C ALA A 259 -11.12 -6.49 23.31
N ARG A 260 -11.60 -7.70 23.03
CA ARG A 260 -12.85 -7.94 22.30
C ARG A 260 -13.77 -8.83 23.11
N LEU A 261 -15.00 -8.37 23.31
CA LEU A 261 -16.04 -9.12 24.01
C LEU A 261 -16.66 -10.21 23.12
N PRO A 262 -17.33 -11.23 23.68
CA PRO A 262 -17.95 -12.30 22.90
C PRO A 262 -19.03 -11.85 21.92
N ASP A 263 -19.70 -10.74 22.21
CA ASP A 263 -20.69 -10.11 21.32
C ASP A 263 -20.03 -9.35 20.14
N GLY A 264 -18.69 -9.29 20.12
CA GLY A 264 -17.90 -8.63 19.11
C GLY A 264 -17.49 -7.20 19.48
N SER A 265 -18.02 -6.62 20.55
CA SER A 265 -17.74 -5.25 21.01
C SER A 265 -16.26 -5.06 21.36
N ARG A 266 -15.71 -3.88 21.04
CA ARG A 266 -14.33 -3.49 21.38
C ARG A 266 -14.30 -2.86 22.76
N VAL A 267 -13.28 -3.20 23.54
CA VAL A 267 -13.07 -2.66 24.88
C VAL A 267 -11.68 -2.07 24.96
N ASN A 268 -11.60 -0.80 25.34
CA ASN A 268 -10.39 -0.15 25.81
C ASN A 268 -10.54 0.13 27.30
N ALA A 269 -9.53 -0.19 28.10
CA ALA A 269 -9.52 0.14 29.52
C ALA A 269 -8.14 0.59 29.99
N THR A 270 -8.12 1.47 30.99
CA THR A 270 -6.90 2.03 31.57
C THR A 270 -7.00 2.04 33.08
N ILE A 271 -5.96 1.58 33.78
CA ILE A 271 -5.84 1.66 35.25
C ILE A 271 -4.63 2.52 35.66
N ALA A 272 -4.49 2.82 36.96
CA ALA A 272 -3.31 3.51 37.48
C ALA A 272 -2.02 2.70 37.21
N PRO A 273 -0.89 3.34 36.85
CA PRO A 273 -0.62 4.79 36.86
C PRO A 273 -1.01 5.54 35.57
N ALA A 274 -1.48 4.84 34.53
CA ALA A 274 -1.77 5.48 33.24
C ALA A 274 -3.02 6.39 33.30
N SER A 275 -3.99 6.07 34.14
CA SER A 275 -5.11 6.96 34.45
C SER A 275 -4.96 7.58 35.85
N VAL A 276 -4.87 8.91 35.89
CA VAL A 276 -4.61 9.67 37.12
C VAL A 276 -5.87 9.81 38.00
N GLN A 277 -7.06 9.84 37.40
CA GLN A 277 -8.32 10.11 38.09
C GLN A 277 -9.16 8.84 38.37
N GLY A 278 -8.53 7.67 38.40
CA GLY A 278 -9.19 6.37 38.54
C GLY A 278 -9.31 5.61 37.23
N ALA A 279 -9.68 4.34 37.30
CA ALA A 279 -9.80 3.45 36.15
C ALA A 279 -10.87 3.91 35.16
N THR A 280 -10.57 3.77 33.86
CA THR A 280 -11.47 4.12 32.76
C THR A 280 -11.76 2.92 31.89
N LEU A 281 -12.95 2.89 31.29
CA LEU A 281 -13.41 1.82 30.42
C LEU A 281 -14.25 2.41 29.29
N THR A 282 -13.94 2.07 28.04
CA THR A 282 -14.76 2.43 26.89
C THR A 282 -15.13 1.17 26.11
N ILE A 283 -16.44 0.94 25.93
CA ILE A 283 -16.99 -0.16 25.15
C ILE A 283 -17.59 0.42 23.88
N ARG A 284 -17.04 0.02 22.73
CA ARG A 284 -17.58 0.38 21.41
C ARG A 284 -18.32 -0.80 20.81
N LYS A 285 -19.61 -0.63 20.58
CA LYS A 285 -20.54 -1.66 20.14
C LYS A 285 -20.76 -1.65 18.64
N PHE A 286 -20.87 -2.84 18.07
CA PHE A 286 -21.29 -3.03 16.68
C PHE A 286 -22.77 -3.37 16.63
N ARG A 287 -23.44 -2.94 15.56
CA ARG A 287 -24.86 -3.19 15.35
C ARG A 287 -25.06 -4.68 15.11
N LYS A 288 -26.03 -5.31 15.77
CA LYS A 288 -26.31 -6.74 15.56
C LYS A 288 -26.80 -7.02 14.13
N ASP A 289 -27.67 -6.15 13.62
CA ASP A 289 -28.06 -6.12 12.21
C ASP A 289 -27.40 -4.93 11.50
N PRO A 290 -26.39 -5.17 10.64
CA PRO A 290 -25.73 -4.12 9.89
C PRO A 290 -26.70 -3.44 8.91
N TYR A 291 -26.43 -2.17 8.58
CA TYR A 291 -27.20 -1.49 7.54
C TYR A 291 -27.10 -2.21 6.20
N SER A 292 -28.19 -2.21 5.45
CA SER A 292 -28.26 -2.69 4.06
C SER A 292 -28.05 -1.54 3.07
N MET A 293 -27.83 -1.87 1.79
CA MET A 293 -27.85 -0.83 0.74
C MET A 293 -29.19 -0.09 0.68
N ILE A 294 -30.29 -0.77 1.02
CA ILE A 294 -31.64 -0.19 1.06
C ILE A 294 -31.75 0.87 2.16
N ASP A 295 -31.10 0.65 3.31
CA ASP A 295 -30.99 1.67 4.36
C ASP A 295 -30.20 2.89 3.88
N LEU A 296 -29.05 2.68 3.22
CA LEU A 296 -28.23 3.77 2.71
C LEU A 296 -28.99 4.62 1.68
N ILE A 297 -29.82 4.00 0.84
CA ILE A 297 -30.69 4.71 -0.11
C ILE A 297 -31.76 5.51 0.64
N LYS A 298 -32.44 4.91 1.62
CA LYS A 298 -33.46 5.61 2.44
C LYS A 298 -32.90 6.78 3.24
N MET A 299 -31.65 6.68 3.68
CA MET A 299 -30.97 7.74 4.43
C MET A 299 -30.42 8.86 3.52
N ASN A 300 -30.60 8.77 2.20
CA ASN A 300 -29.96 9.60 1.18
C ASN A 300 -28.43 9.60 1.27
N THR A 301 -27.82 8.52 1.79
CA THR A 301 -26.36 8.36 1.77
C THR A 301 -25.87 8.10 0.34
N VAL A 302 -26.69 7.43 -0.47
CA VAL A 302 -26.49 7.14 -1.90
C VAL A 302 -27.86 7.11 -2.59
N THR A 303 -27.96 7.38 -3.89
CA THR A 303 -29.22 7.18 -4.63
C THR A 303 -29.29 5.76 -5.22
N ALA A 304 -30.49 5.32 -5.65
CA ALA A 304 -30.65 3.99 -6.24
C ALA A 304 -29.82 3.82 -7.54
N GLU A 305 -29.71 4.87 -8.35
CA GLU A 305 -28.93 4.87 -9.59
C GLU A 305 -27.42 4.72 -9.29
N VAL A 306 -26.92 5.43 -8.27
CA VAL A 306 -25.52 5.31 -7.87
C VAL A 306 -25.25 3.97 -7.18
N ALA A 307 -26.19 3.46 -6.40
CA ALA A 307 -26.10 2.14 -5.80
C ALA A 307 -26.09 1.03 -6.86
N ALA A 308 -26.88 1.16 -7.93
CA ALA A 308 -26.87 0.25 -9.08
C ALA A 308 -25.53 0.29 -9.83
N PHE A 309 -24.97 1.49 -10.03
CA PHE A 309 -23.63 1.64 -10.60
C PHE A 309 -22.55 0.96 -9.74
N LEU A 310 -22.56 1.19 -8.43
CA LEU A 310 -21.61 0.57 -7.52
C LEU A 310 -21.81 -0.95 -7.42
N TRP A 311 -23.06 -1.44 -7.46
CA TRP A 311 -23.36 -2.86 -7.57
C TRP A 311 -22.73 -3.46 -8.82
N LEU A 312 -22.98 -2.87 -10.00
CA LEU A 312 -22.39 -3.31 -11.26
C LEU A 312 -20.84 -3.28 -11.22
N CYS A 313 -20.23 -2.31 -10.53
CA CYS A 313 -18.79 -2.25 -10.33
C CYS A 313 -18.27 -3.36 -9.40
N VAL A 314 -18.96 -3.64 -8.30
CA VAL A 314 -18.60 -4.74 -7.39
C VAL A 314 -18.74 -6.07 -8.11
N GLU A 315 -19.84 -6.31 -8.81
CA GLU A 315 -20.12 -7.55 -9.53
C GLU A 315 -19.16 -7.74 -10.73
N GLY A 316 -18.92 -6.68 -11.50
CA GLY A 316 -18.04 -6.70 -12.67
C GLY A 316 -18.61 -7.40 -13.90
N MET A 317 -19.92 -7.69 -13.92
CA MET A 317 -20.60 -8.49 -14.95
C MET A 317 -19.88 -9.81 -15.26
N GLU A 318 -19.32 -10.46 -14.23
CA GLU A 318 -18.48 -11.67 -14.32
C GLU A 318 -17.17 -11.56 -15.11
N ALA A 319 -16.92 -10.43 -15.77
CA ALA A 319 -15.78 -10.26 -16.64
C ALA A 319 -14.64 -9.54 -15.91
N LYS A 320 -14.93 -8.36 -15.32
CA LYS A 320 -13.92 -7.54 -14.66
C LYS A 320 -14.55 -6.76 -13.52
N PRO A 321 -14.41 -7.21 -12.27
CA PRO A 321 -14.80 -6.44 -11.10
C PRO A 321 -13.88 -5.25 -10.84
N ALA A 322 -14.44 -4.18 -10.27
CA ALA A 322 -13.71 -2.97 -9.94
C ALA A 322 -12.92 -3.16 -8.65
N ASN A 323 -11.72 -2.60 -8.63
CA ASN A 323 -11.00 -2.31 -7.40
C ASN A 323 -11.54 -1.00 -6.81
N ILE A 324 -12.06 -1.06 -5.59
CA ILE A 324 -12.76 0.06 -4.95
C ILE A 324 -12.08 0.41 -3.63
N LEU A 325 -11.78 1.70 -3.47
CA LEU A 325 -11.25 2.31 -2.27
C LEU A 325 -12.31 3.21 -1.64
N ILE A 326 -12.74 2.89 -0.41
CA ILE A 326 -13.69 3.72 0.34
C ILE A 326 -12.93 4.61 1.33
N ALA A 327 -12.95 5.91 1.08
CA ALA A 327 -12.25 6.93 1.85
C ALA A 327 -13.24 7.80 2.64
N GLY A 328 -12.80 8.34 3.77
CA GLY A 328 -13.55 9.27 4.61
C GLY A 328 -12.91 9.45 5.98
N GLY A 329 -13.36 10.45 6.74
CA GLY A 329 -12.92 10.69 8.12
C GLY A 329 -13.35 9.59 9.09
N THR A 330 -12.86 9.63 10.33
CA THR A 330 -13.33 8.71 11.39
C THR A 330 -14.84 8.87 11.61
N SER A 331 -15.56 7.77 11.81
CA SER A 331 -17.03 7.74 11.96
C SER A 331 -17.81 8.28 10.75
N SER A 332 -17.18 8.43 9.57
CA SER A 332 -17.88 8.90 8.36
C SER A 332 -18.82 7.87 7.73
N GLY A 333 -18.71 6.58 8.08
CA GLY A 333 -19.56 5.50 7.55
C GLY A 333 -18.85 4.50 6.65
N LYS A 334 -17.54 4.65 6.40
CA LYS A 334 -16.76 3.80 5.47
C LYS A 334 -17.00 2.30 5.62
N THR A 335 -16.85 1.75 6.83
CA THR A 335 -17.00 0.30 7.07
C THR A 335 -18.44 -0.14 6.81
N THR A 336 -19.42 0.72 7.10
CA THR A 336 -20.84 0.46 6.78
C THR A 336 -21.04 0.39 5.26
N THR A 337 -20.56 1.38 4.51
CA THR A 337 -20.64 1.40 3.05
C THR A 337 -19.89 0.21 2.44
N LEU A 338 -18.72 -0.15 2.97
CA LEU A 338 -17.94 -1.32 2.58
C LEU A 338 -18.74 -2.61 2.78
N ASN A 339 -19.39 -2.77 3.95
CA ASN A 339 -20.19 -3.93 4.26
C ASN A 339 -21.37 -4.06 3.28
N CYS A 340 -22.09 -2.97 3.01
CA CYS A 340 -23.19 -2.95 2.04
C CYS A 340 -22.72 -3.34 0.63
N LEU A 341 -21.63 -2.75 0.14
CA LEU A 341 -21.11 -3.06 -1.20
C LEU A 341 -20.60 -4.50 -1.29
N ALA A 342 -19.92 -5.00 -0.26
CA ALA A 342 -19.44 -6.38 -0.23
C ALA A 342 -20.58 -7.41 -0.24
N SER A 343 -21.81 -7.03 0.15
CA SER A 343 -22.98 -7.91 0.04
C SER A 343 -23.48 -8.16 -1.39
N PHE A 344 -22.99 -7.36 -2.36
CA PHE A 344 -23.24 -7.56 -3.79
C PHE A 344 -22.23 -8.49 -4.47
N ILE A 345 -21.21 -8.95 -3.75
CA ILE A 345 -20.27 -9.95 -4.27
C ILE A 345 -21.04 -11.24 -4.59
N PRO A 346 -20.87 -11.85 -5.78
CA PRO A 346 -21.55 -13.09 -6.13
C PRO A 346 -21.27 -14.23 -5.15
N GLU A 347 -22.29 -15.04 -4.79
CA GLU A 347 -22.15 -16.14 -3.81
C GLU A 347 -21.08 -17.20 -4.18
N ARG A 348 -20.73 -17.32 -5.46
CA ARG A 348 -19.69 -18.25 -5.95
C ARG A 348 -18.27 -17.81 -5.60
N GLU A 349 -18.05 -16.54 -5.28
CA GLU A 349 -16.73 -15.99 -5.03
C GLU A 349 -16.29 -16.21 -3.59
N ARG A 350 -15.02 -16.57 -3.41
CA ARG A 350 -14.38 -16.70 -2.10
C ARG A 350 -13.91 -15.34 -1.60
N VAL A 351 -14.44 -14.91 -0.46
CA VAL A 351 -14.12 -13.61 0.14
C VAL A 351 -13.24 -13.81 1.37
N VAL A 352 -12.13 -13.09 1.46
CA VAL A 352 -11.28 -13.04 2.65
C VAL A 352 -11.28 -11.61 3.19
N THR A 353 -11.77 -11.41 4.42
CA THR A 353 -11.69 -10.12 5.12
C THR A 353 -10.51 -10.09 6.07
N ILE A 354 -9.80 -8.97 6.13
CA ILE A 354 -8.66 -8.73 7.02
C ILE A 354 -8.93 -7.43 7.77
N GLU A 355 -9.00 -7.49 9.10
CA GLU A 355 -9.44 -6.36 9.90
C GLU A 355 -8.62 -6.27 11.20
N ASP A 356 -8.37 -5.05 11.69
CA ASP A 356 -7.73 -4.89 13.01
C ASP A 356 -8.65 -5.42 14.12
N THR A 357 -9.95 -5.29 13.90
CA THR A 357 -10.96 -6.06 14.63
C THR A 357 -12.07 -6.34 13.66
N ALA A 358 -12.62 -7.55 13.66
CA ALA A 358 -13.57 -7.93 12.62
C ALA A 358 -14.92 -7.22 12.80
N GLU A 359 -15.16 -6.13 12.07
CA GLU A 359 -16.40 -5.34 12.07
C GLU A 359 -17.36 -5.80 10.96
N LEU A 360 -16.82 -6.30 9.84
CA LEU A 360 -17.62 -6.73 8.70
C LEU A 360 -18.48 -7.95 9.03
N SER A 361 -19.70 -7.93 8.51
CA SER A 361 -20.71 -8.99 8.65
C SER A 361 -21.35 -9.22 7.29
N LEU A 362 -20.79 -10.17 6.53
CA LEU A 362 -21.21 -10.43 5.15
C LEU A 362 -22.22 -11.57 5.10
N PRO A 363 -23.32 -11.45 4.34
CA PRO A 363 -24.30 -12.51 4.14
C PRO A 363 -23.82 -13.58 3.13
N LEU A 364 -22.52 -13.85 3.05
CA LEU A 364 -21.90 -14.76 2.10
C LEU A 364 -21.51 -16.08 2.76
N LYS A 365 -21.69 -17.20 2.06
CA LYS A 365 -21.32 -18.53 2.56
C LYS A 365 -19.81 -18.78 2.51
N HIS A 366 -19.15 -18.40 1.42
CA HIS A 366 -17.73 -18.69 1.19
C HIS A 366 -16.83 -17.54 1.68
N TRP A 367 -16.95 -17.21 2.97
CA TRP A 367 -16.30 -16.07 3.60
C TRP A 367 -15.33 -16.51 4.71
N VAL A 368 -14.10 -16.03 4.65
CA VAL A 368 -13.07 -16.22 5.69
C VAL A 368 -12.73 -14.89 6.35
N ARG A 369 -12.67 -14.89 7.68
CA ARG A 369 -12.38 -13.70 8.49
C ARG A 369 -11.01 -13.83 9.13
N LEU A 370 -10.15 -12.86 8.89
CA LEU A 370 -8.83 -12.72 9.52
C LEU A 370 -8.81 -11.47 10.37
N GLU A 371 -8.26 -11.59 11.58
CA GLU A 371 -8.22 -10.50 12.56
C GLU A 371 -6.79 -10.31 13.07
N ALA A 372 -6.32 -9.07 13.07
CA ALA A 372 -5.00 -8.73 13.61
C ALA A 372 -4.95 -8.99 15.13
N ARG A 373 -3.76 -9.33 15.62
CA ARG A 373 -3.55 -9.62 17.04
C ARG A 373 -2.23 -8.97 17.50
N PRO A 374 -2.23 -8.18 18.58
CA PRO A 374 -0.98 -7.69 19.16
C PRO A 374 -0.17 -8.84 19.77
N PRO A 375 1.14 -8.65 20.04
CA PRO A 375 1.96 -9.68 20.67
C PRO A 375 1.38 -10.11 22.03
N GLY A 376 1.59 -11.38 22.38
CA GLY A 376 1.27 -11.91 23.71
C GLY A 376 2.22 -11.37 24.78
N LEU A 377 1.99 -11.77 26.04
CA LEU A 377 2.79 -11.35 27.21
C LEU A 377 4.29 -11.64 27.08
N GLU A 378 4.65 -12.69 26.33
CA GLU A 378 6.06 -13.05 26.03
C GLU A 378 6.68 -12.24 24.88
N GLY A 379 5.96 -11.25 24.34
CA GLY A 379 6.38 -10.48 23.16
C GLY A 379 6.31 -11.25 21.84
N LYS A 380 5.66 -12.43 21.81
CA LYS A 380 5.57 -13.32 20.63
C LYS A 380 4.13 -13.43 20.12
N GLY A 381 3.99 -13.84 18.85
CA GLY A 381 2.69 -14.16 18.25
C GLY A 381 1.88 -12.96 17.77
N GLU A 382 2.54 -11.82 17.50
CA GLU A 382 1.92 -10.69 16.81
C GLU A 382 1.50 -11.09 15.38
N LEU A 383 0.28 -10.71 14.99
CA LEU A 383 -0.26 -10.84 13.65
C LEU A 383 -0.73 -9.46 13.19
N THR A 384 0.05 -8.81 12.34
CA THR A 384 -0.29 -7.50 11.78
C THR A 384 -1.21 -7.65 10.56
N LEU A 385 -1.89 -6.56 10.18
CA LEU A 385 -2.67 -6.53 8.92
C LEU A 385 -1.82 -6.88 7.71
N ASP A 386 -0.55 -6.47 7.68
CA ASP A 386 0.37 -6.78 6.59
C ASP A 386 0.64 -8.29 6.49
N VAL A 387 0.92 -8.95 7.61
CA VAL A 387 1.12 -10.41 7.67
C VAL A 387 -0.14 -11.15 7.23
N LEU A 388 -1.31 -10.72 7.70
CA LEU A 388 -2.59 -11.32 7.32
C LEU A 388 -2.94 -11.06 5.85
N THR A 389 -2.62 -9.88 5.33
CA THR A 389 -2.79 -9.54 3.91
C THR A 389 -1.90 -10.45 3.06
N LYS A 390 -0.61 -10.59 3.39
CA LYS A 390 0.30 -11.54 2.71
C LYS A 390 -0.20 -12.98 2.77
N ASN A 391 -0.73 -13.40 3.92
CA ASN A 391 -1.29 -14.75 4.09
C ASN A 391 -2.56 -14.95 3.26
N SER A 392 -3.45 -13.94 3.21
CA SER A 392 -4.71 -14.02 2.48
C SER A 392 -4.50 -14.32 0.99
N LEU A 393 -3.44 -13.80 0.39
CA LEU A 393 -3.08 -14.05 -1.01
C LEU A 393 -2.76 -15.53 -1.28
N ARG A 394 -2.45 -16.33 -0.25
CA ARG A 394 -2.23 -17.78 -0.35
C ARG A 394 -3.51 -18.60 -0.14
N MET A 395 -4.62 -17.96 0.21
CA MET A 395 -5.88 -18.61 0.54
C MET A 395 -6.81 -18.74 -0.67
N ARG A 396 -6.30 -18.49 -1.88
CA ARG A 396 -7.05 -18.41 -3.14
C ARG A 396 -8.31 -17.53 -3.01
N PRO A 397 -8.19 -16.27 -2.57
CA PRO A 397 -9.33 -15.36 -2.51
C PRO A 397 -9.73 -14.92 -3.93
N ASP A 398 -11.02 -14.90 -4.22
CA ASP A 398 -11.55 -14.14 -5.37
C ASP A 398 -11.65 -12.66 -5.00
N ARG A 399 -11.95 -12.38 -3.72
CA ARG A 399 -12.00 -11.03 -3.13
C ARG A 399 -11.16 -10.96 -1.86
N VAL A 400 -10.29 -9.95 -1.80
CA VAL A 400 -9.61 -9.55 -0.57
C VAL A 400 -10.17 -8.21 -0.13
N ILE A 401 -10.72 -8.16 1.09
CA ILE A 401 -11.25 -6.93 1.68
C ILE A 401 -10.41 -6.62 2.90
N VAL A 402 -9.70 -5.49 2.88
CA VAL A 402 -9.00 -4.97 4.05
C VAL A 402 -9.87 -3.90 4.67
N GLY A 403 -10.31 -4.10 5.92
CA GLY A 403 -11.27 -3.21 6.58
C GLY A 403 -10.75 -1.80 6.79
N GLU A 404 -9.44 -1.66 7.00
CA GLU A 404 -8.76 -0.39 7.17
C GLU A 404 -7.32 -0.47 6.66
N VAL A 405 -6.87 0.57 5.95
CA VAL A 405 -5.51 0.64 5.41
C VAL A 405 -4.86 1.95 5.83
N ARG A 406 -3.76 1.84 6.56
CA ARG A 406 -3.09 2.91 7.29
C ARG A 406 -1.56 2.75 7.43
N HIS A 407 -0.98 1.55 7.26
CA HIS A 407 0.46 1.26 7.40
C HIS A 407 0.97 0.33 6.28
N ASP A 408 1.93 -0.56 6.57
CA ASP A 408 2.63 -1.43 5.61
C ASP A 408 1.69 -2.36 4.82
N GLU A 409 0.52 -2.69 5.35
CA GLU A 409 -0.50 -3.45 4.63
C GLU A 409 -0.98 -2.71 3.38
N ALA A 410 -0.88 -1.37 3.34
CA ALA A 410 -1.18 -0.58 2.16
C ALA A 410 -0.27 -0.98 1.00
N PHE A 411 1.03 -1.08 1.24
CA PHE A 411 1.99 -1.49 0.21
C PHE A 411 1.71 -2.92 -0.25
N THR A 412 1.45 -3.85 0.66
CA THR A 412 1.12 -5.24 0.32
C THR A 412 -0.20 -5.33 -0.45
N LEU A 413 -1.22 -4.59 -0.05
CA LEU A 413 -2.50 -4.56 -0.74
C LEU A 413 -2.37 -3.91 -2.11
N PHE A 414 -1.67 -2.78 -2.22
CA PHE A 414 -1.29 -2.15 -3.49
C PHE A 414 -0.23 -2.91 -4.29
N THR A 415 0.32 -3.97 -3.73
CA THR A 415 1.06 -4.99 -4.44
C THR A 415 0.15 -6.14 -4.84
N ALA A 416 -1.03 -6.33 -4.22
CA ALA A 416 -1.94 -7.45 -4.47
C ALA A 416 -2.82 -7.29 -5.73
N LEU A 417 -3.81 -6.38 -5.81
CA LEU A 417 -4.92 -6.56 -6.77
C LEU A 417 -4.56 -6.27 -8.26
N ASN A 418 -3.29 -5.96 -8.57
CA ASN A 418 -2.66 -6.13 -9.90
C ASN A 418 -1.17 -6.60 -9.79
N THR A 419 -0.79 -7.32 -8.70
CA THR A 419 -0.20 -8.67 -8.89
C THR A 419 -1.21 -9.68 -9.42
N GLY A 420 -2.43 -9.24 -9.77
CA GLY A 420 -3.03 -9.67 -11.03
C GLY A 420 -2.01 -9.50 -12.16
N HIS A 421 -1.25 -10.57 -12.44
CA HIS A 421 -0.32 -10.68 -13.54
C HIS A 421 -1.10 -10.65 -14.86
N ASP A 422 -1.48 -9.45 -15.28
CA ASP A 422 -2.09 -9.28 -16.59
C ASP A 422 -0.99 -9.39 -17.66
N GLY A 423 0.23 -8.89 -17.43
CA GLY A 423 1.30 -8.98 -18.42
C GLY A 423 2.29 -10.12 -18.26
N MET A 424 2.61 -10.84 -19.34
CA MET A 424 3.80 -11.69 -19.41
C MET A 424 4.64 -11.44 -20.68
N ALA A 425 5.95 -11.65 -20.63
CA ALA A 425 6.87 -11.50 -21.76
C ALA A 425 7.18 -12.85 -22.41
N SER A 426 7.51 -12.83 -23.70
CA SER A 426 7.75 -14.06 -24.47
C SER A 426 8.97 -14.84 -23.95
N GLU A 427 8.98 -16.14 -24.23
CA GLU A 427 10.07 -17.06 -23.84
C GLU A 427 11.47 -16.53 -24.22
N ASP A 428 11.60 -15.96 -25.41
CA ASP A 428 12.84 -15.49 -26.01
C ASP A 428 13.30 -14.10 -25.52
N ALA A 429 12.54 -13.48 -24.62
CA ALA A 429 12.92 -12.21 -24.01
C ALA A 429 14.18 -12.37 -23.16
N LEU A 430 15.21 -11.55 -23.42
CA LEU A 430 16.47 -11.56 -22.69
C LEU A 430 16.40 -10.65 -21.47
N ILE A 431 16.67 -11.23 -20.31
CA ILE A 431 16.79 -10.53 -19.03
C ILE A 431 18.26 -10.42 -18.61
N GLN A 432 18.60 -9.32 -17.94
CA GLN A 432 19.96 -9.01 -17.50
C GLN A 432 20.08 -9.13 -15.97
N PHE A 433 20.97 -10.02 -15.52
CA PHE A 433 21.27 -10.22 -14.11
C PHE A 433 22.28 -9.18 -13.58
N SER A 434 22.28 -8.96 -12.26
CA SER A 434 23.20 -8.02 -11.60
C SER A 434 24.67 -8.44 -11.70
N ASP A 435 24.92 -9.74 -11.85
CA ASP A 435 26.24 -10.33 -12.08
C ASP A 435 26.76 -10.14 -13.51
N GLY A 436 25.96 -9.58 -14.42
CA GLY A 436 26.31 -9.38 -15.82
C GLY A 436 25.89 -10.50 -16.76
N SER A 437 25.39 -11.64 -16.25
CA SER A 437 24.87 -12.72 -17.09
C SER A 437 23.57 -12.34 -17.78
N ILE A 438 23.38 -12.85 -19.01
CA ILE A 438 22.19 -12.62 -19.83
C ILE A 438 21.50 -13.96 -20.08
N ARG A 439 20.21 -14.06 -19.79
CA ARG A 439 19.45 -15.32 -19.97
C ARG A 439 18.12 -15.06 -20.64
N GLU A 440 17.63 -16.05 -21.38
CA GLU A 440 16.26 -16.07 -21.89
C GLU A 440 15.29 -16.28 -20.71
N LEU A 441 14.24 -15.46 -20.66
CA LEU A 441 13.29 -15.39 -19.57
C LEU A 441 12.56 -16.72 -19.38
N GLY A 442 12.12 -17.33 -20.48
CA GLY A 442 11.39 -18.60 -20.41
C GLY A 442 12.26 -19.74 -19.91
N THR A 443 13.46 -19.92 -20.47
CA THR A 443 14.42 -20.94 -19.97
C THR A 443 14.75 -20.74 -18.49
N PHE A 444 14.89 -19.48 -18.07
CA PHE A 444 15.13 -19.14 -16.67
C PHE A 444 13.94 -19.54 -15.78
N CYS A 445 12.71 -19.18 -16.17
CA CYS A 445 11.50 -19.50 -15.43
C CYS A 445 11.25 -21.02 -15.38
N GLU A 446 11.29 -21.71 -16.53
CA GLU A 446 11.13 -23.16 -16.63
C GLU A 446 12.16 -23.92 -15.79
N GLY A 447 13.40 -23.44 -15.73
CA GLY A 447 14.45 -24.02 -14.89
C GLY A 447 14.11 -24.02 -13.39
N TYR A 448 13.32 -23.05 -12.91
CA TYR A 448 12.82 -23.01 -11.53
C TYR A 448 11.47 -23.71 -11.37
N LEU A 449 10.56 -23.58 -12.34
CA LEU A 449 9.28 -24.28 -12.35
C LEU A 449 9.46 -25.82 -12.35
N ALA A 450 10.51 -26.33 -12.99
CA ALA A 450 10.84 -27.76 -12.98
C ALA A 450 11.50 -28.26 -11.68
N LYS A 451 12.15 -27.37 -10.91
CA LYS A 451 12.93 -27.75 -9.72
C LYS A 451 12.22 -27.48 -8.40
N LEU A 452 11.33 -26.50 -8.38
CA LEU A 452 10.61 -26.05 -7.20
C LEU A 452 9.17 -26.53 -7.24
N GLU A 453 8.54 -26.54 -6.07
CA GLU A 453 7.11 -26.78 -5.96
C GLU A 453 6.34 -25.71 -6.74
N THR A 454 5.70 -26.14 -7.83
CA THR A 454 4.86 -25.31 -8.69
C THR A 454 3.46 -25.21 -8.15
N LYS A 455 2.92 -23.99 -8.17
CA LYS A 455 1.56 -23.67 -7.76
C LYS A 455 0.79 -23.15 -8.97
N LYS A 456 -0.49 -23.51 -9.06
CA LYS A 456 -1.39 -22.96 -10.07
C LYS A 456 -2.23 -21.83 -9.49
N ASP A 457 -2.31 -20.74 -10.22
CA ASP A 457 -3.21 -19.61 -9.95
C ASP A 457 -3.95 -19.27 -11.25
N ARG A 458 -5.24 -19.63 -11.32
CA ARG A 458 -6.06 -19.56 -12.55
C ARG A 458 -5.43 -20.30 -13.74
N ASP A 459 -5.13 -19.60 -14.83
CA ASP A 459 -4.45 -20.06 -16.04
C ASP A 459 -2.92 -19.90 -15.96
N MET A 460 -2.39 -19.53 -14.79
CA MET A 460 -0.97 -19.31 -14.55
C MET A 460 -0.35 -20.39 -13.66
N GLU A 461 0.92 -20.65 -13.89
CA GLU A 461 1.77 -21.53 -13.08
C GLU A 461 2.94 -20.72 -12.52
N PHE A 462 3.28 -20.90 -11.26
CA PHE A 462 4.38 -20.16 -10.64
C PHE A 462 5.16 -20.96 -9.61
N ALA A 463 6.39 -20.51 -9.33
CA ALA A 463 7.24 -21.05 -8.28
C ALA A 463 7.90 -19.92 -7.47
N GLU A 464 7.90 -20.06 -6.13
CA GLU A 464 8.53 -19.11 -5.20
C GLU A 464 10.00 -19.47 -4.94
N ILE A 465 10.92 -18.52 -5.14
CA ILE A 465 12.35 -18.70 -4.86
C ILE A 465 12.66 -18.20 -3.45
N LYS A 466 12.75 -19.12 -2.48
CA LYS A 466 12.96 -18.79 -1.06
C LYS A 466 14.42 -18.62 -0.65
N LYS A 467 15.34 -19.36 -1.28
CA LYS A 467 16.80 -19.34 -0.99
C LYS A 467 17.58 -19.15 -2.29
N GLU A 468 18.73 -18.49 -2.22
CA GLU A 468 19.63 -18.24 -3.36
C GLU A 468 18.93 -17.53 -4.54
N ALA A 469 18.01 -16.62 -4.24
CA ALA A 469 17.30 -15.83 -5.25
C ALA A 469 18.29 -14.96 -6.05
N PRO A 470 18.35 -15.14 -7.38
CA PRO A 470 19.24 -14.34 -8.20
C PRO A 470 18.75 -12.89 -8.28
N GLU A 471 19.70 -11.97 -8.42
CA GLU A 471 19.40 -10.54 -8.54
C GLU A 471 19.44 -10.11 -10.00
N ILE A 472 18.46 -9.30 -10.41
CA ILE A 472 18.37 -8.73 -11.75
C ILE A 472 18.41 -7.22 -11.72
N ILE A 473 18.67 -6.62 -12.88
CA ILE A 473 18.61 -5.17 -13.05
C ILE A 473 17.15 -4.74 -13.20
N ALA A 474 16.73 -3.80 -12.36
CA ALA A 474 15.40 -3.19 -12.33
C ALA A 474 15.49 -1.66 -12.46
N ILE A 475 14.36 -0.99 -12.65
CA ILE A 475 14.27 0.48 -12.71
C ILE A 475 13.33 1.01 -11.63
N SER A 476 13.82 1.93 -10.81
CA SER A 476 12.95 2.64 -9.88
C SER A 476 12.00 3.55 -10.66
N LYS A 477 10.70 3.36 -10.45
CA LYS A 477 9.65 4.19 -11.06
C LYS A 477 9.67 5.64 -10.54
N GLU A 478 10.27 5.87 -9.36
CA GLU A 478 10.28 7.18 -8.71
C GLU A 478 11.25 8.16 -9.38
N ASN A 479 12.44 7.68 -9.71
CA ASN A 479 13.55 8.51 -10.21
C ASN A 479 14.11 8.05 -11.56
N LEU A 480 13.59 6.96 -12.12
CA LEU A 480 14.02 6.37 -13.40
C LEU A 480 15.51 6.03 -13.40
N THR A 481 16.02 5.57 -12.25
CA THR A 481 17.41 5.11 -12.08
C THR A 481 17.47 3.59 -11.96
N GLN A 482 18.60 3.05 -12.41
CA GLN A 482 18.87 1.62 -12.34
C GLN A 482 19.08 1.15 -10.89
N GLN A 483 18.49 0.02 -10.52
CA GLN A 483 18.62 -0.63 -9.22
C GLN A 483 18.81 -2.15 -9.40
N THR A 484 19.19 -2.85 -8.34
CA THR A 484 19.19 -4.32 -8.28
C THR A 484 18.04 -4.81 -7.41
N ALA A 485 17.35 -5.88 -7.83
CA ALA A 485 16.33 -6.53 -7.02
C ALA A 485 16.35 -8.04 -7.17
N ARG A 486 15.90 -8.72 -6.11
CA ARG A 486 15.90 -10.18 -6.02
C ARG A 486 14.65 -10.73 -6.67
N VAL A 487 14.81 -11.77 -7.49
CA VAL A 487 13.68 -12.51 -8.06
C VAL A 487 13.01 -13.34 -6.96
N LYS A 488 11.79 -12.95 -6.59
CA LYS A 488 10.97 -13.61 -5.57
C LYS A 488 10.20 -14.80 -6.13
N SER A 489 9.70 -14.67 -7.36
CA SER A 489 8.87 -15.70 -7.99
C SER A 489 9.02 -15.66 -9.51
N VAL A 490 8.92 -16.84 -10.13
CA VAL A 490 8.85 -17.00 -11.60
C VAL A 490 7.45 -17.45 -11.97
N TRP A 491 6.95 -16.96 -13.10
CA TRP A 491 5.59 -17.20 -13.56
C TRP A 491 5.57 -17.68 -15.01
N LYS A 492 4.52 -18.41 -15.35
CA LYS A 492 4.20 -18.93 -16.68
C LYS A 492 2.69 -18.84 -16.91
N ARG A 493 2.28 -18.44 -18.11
CA ARG A 493 0.87 -18.40 -18.56
C ARG A 493 0.81 -18.76 -20.04
N GLU A 494 -0.18 -19.55 -20.44
CA GLU A 494 -0.48 -19.74 -21.86
C GLU A 494 -1.36 -18.57 -22.34
N CYS A 495 -0.83 -17.74 -23.24
CA CYS A 495 -1.56 -16.60 -23.79
C CYS A 495 -2.09 -16.97 -25.18
N LYS A 496 -3.29 -16.48 -25.52
CA LYS A 496 -3.90 -16.64 -26.86
C LYS A 496 -3.53 -15.53 -27.84
N THR A 497 -3.19 -14.35 -27.31
CA THR A 497 -2.95 -13.14 -28.09
C THR A 497 -1.69 -12.46 -27.60
N SER A 498 -0.84 -12.07 -28.54
CA SER A 498 0.41 -11.38 -28.27
C SER A 498 0.54 -10.09 -29.06
N VAL A 499 1.30 -9.15 -28.51
CA VAL A 499 1.68 -7.89 -29.13
C VAL A 499 3.20 -7.84 -29.22
N ALA A 500 3.71 -7.62 -30.42
CA ALA A 500 5.11 -7.35 -30.68
C ALA A 500 5.31 -5.86 -30.98
N LEU A 501 6.08 -5.19 -30.12
CA LEU A 501 6.41 -3.79 -30.24
C LEU A 501 7.84 -3.66 -30.80
N GLN A 502 7.99 -3.02 -31.95
CA GLN A 502 9.27 -2.75 -32.57
C GLN A 502 9.64 -1.27 -32.43
N MET A 503 10.82 -1.01 -31.87
CA MET A 503 11.34 0.33 -31.63
C MET A 503 12.18 0.83 -32.81
N ALA A 504 12.36 2.14 -32.93
CA ALA A 504 13.19 2.79 -33.95
C ALA A 504 14.67 2.41 -33.87
N SER A 505 15.15 2.01 -32.69
CA SER A 505 16.48 1.40 -32.52
C SER A 505 16.59 -0.02 -33.09
N GLY A 506 15.48 -0.64 -33.48
CA GLY A 506 15.42 -2.04 -33.93
C GLY A 506 15.22 -3.04 -32.79
N LYS A 507 15.07 -2.59 -31.52
CA LYS A 507 14.67 -3.46 -30.40
C LYS A 507 13.25 -3.95 -30.60
N THR A 508 13.00 -5.18 -30.23
CA THR A 508 11.67 -5.79 -30.25
C THR A 508 11.38 -6.43 -28.91
N ILE A 509 10.17 -6.24 -28.40
CA ILE A 509 9.65 -7.04 -27.29
C ILE A 509 8.32 -7.63 -27.72
N LYS A 510 8.14 -8.91 -27.44
CA LYS A 510 6.89 -9.62 -27.63
C LYS A 510 6.32 -9.92 -26.24
N VAL A 511 5.09 -9.49 -26.02
CA VAL A 511 4.42 -9.56 -24.73
C VAL A 511 2.98 -10.01 -24.92
N SER A 512 2.33 -10.43 -23.84
CA SER A 512 0.89 -10.67 -23.84
C SER A 512 0.13 -9.39 -24.18
N TYR A 513 -1.08 -9.54 -24.73
CA TYR A 513 -1.93 -8.43 -25.16
C TYR A 513 -2.15 -7.36 -24.07
N ASP A 514 -2.30 -7.83 -22.84
CA ASP A 514 -2.56 -7.12 -21.58
C ASP A 514 -1.29 -6.78 -20.80
N HIS A 515 -0.11 -6.78 -21.45
CA HIS A 515 1.13 -6.51 -20.75
C HIS A 515 1.40 -5.02 -20.52
N PRO A 516 1.65 -4.57 -19.28
CA PRO A 516 1.88 -3.17 -19.00
C PRO A 516 3.27 -2.69 -19.43
N VAL A 517 3.32 -1.58 -20.14
CA VAL A 517 4.55 -0.91 -20.60
C VAL A 517 4.52 0.57 -20.24
N PHE A 518 5.69 1.19 -20.13
CA PHE A 518 5.81 2.61 -19.82
C PHE A 518 6.04 3.47 -21.07
N ARG A 519 5.06 4.32 -21.41
CA ARG A 519 5.19 5.32 -22.47
C ARG A 519 5.36 6.73 -21.92
N LEU A 520 6.01 7.60 -22.68
CA LEU A 520 6.01 9.04 -22.43
C LEU A 520 4.98 9.72 -23.32
N LYS A 521 4.02 10.44 -22.71
CA LYS A 521 3.03 11.23 -23.43
C LYS A 521 2.90 12.59 -22.77
N ASN A 522 3.00 13.67 -23.54
CA ASN A 522 2.97 15.06 -23.02
C ASN A 522 4.01 15.36 -21.91
N GLY A 523 5.12 14.61 -21.90
CA GLY A 523 6.16 14.71 -20.87
C GLY A 523 5.79 14.01 -19.56
N PHE A 524 4.75 13.17 -19.57
CA PHE A 524 4.26 12.37 -18.44
C PHE A 524 4.63 10.90 -18.67
N LEU A 525 5.06 10.20 -17.63
CA LEU A 525 5.24 8.75 -17.68
C LEU A 525 3.86 8.11 -17.46
N GLU A 526 3.34 7.42 -18.47
CA GLU A 526 2.09 6.66 -18.41
C GLU A 526 2.42 5.17 -18.45
N GLN A 527 1.83 4.39 -17.55
CA GLN A 527 1.79 2.94 -17.68
C GLN A 527 0.51 2.59 -18.44
N VAL A 528 0.65 1.90 -19.56
CA VAL A 528 -0.44 1.50 -20.45
C VAL A 528 -0.28 0.03 -20.81
N GLN A 529 -1.35 -0.63 -21.24
CA GLN A 529 -1.23 -1.99 -21.74
C GLN A 529 -0.60 -2.02 -23.13
N ALA A 530 0.03 -3.13 -23.49
CA ALA A 530 0.78 -3.26 -24.74
C ALA A 530 -0.10 -2.98 -25.97
N HIS A 531 -1.36 -3.41 -25.94
CA HIS A 531 -2.33 -3.14 -27.01
C HIS A 531 -2.81 -1.68 -27.08
N GLU A 532 -2.64 -0.89 -26.02
CA GLU A 532 -3.00 0.55 -25.99
C GLU A 532 -1.87 1.45 -26.53
N CYS A 533 -0.74 0.87 -26.91
CA CYS A 533 0.35 1.58 -27.57
C CYS A 533 0.02 1.86 -29.03
N GLU A 534 0.45 3.02 -29.52
CA GLU A 534 0.31 3.42 -30.92
C GLU A 534 1.69 3.58 -31.59
N GLU A 535 1.75 3.39 -32.91
CA GLU A 535 2.95 3.73 -33.66
C GLU A 535 3.29 5.21 -33.47
N GLY A 536 4.51 5.47 -33.02
CA GLY A 536 5.00 6.78 -32.70
C GLY A 536 4.98 7.18 -31.23
N ASP A 537 4.35 6.38 -30.36
CA ASP A 537 4.57 6.47 -28.92
C ASP A 537 6.06 6.28 -28.58
N HIS A 538 6.51 6.85 -27.46
CA HIS A 538 7.89 6.69 -27.00
C HIS A 538 7.93 5.83 -25.73
N LEU A 539 8.51 4.63 -25.81
CA LEU A 539 8.68 3.76 -24.65
C LEU A 539 9.96 4.07 -23.89
N CYS A 540 9.89 3.85 -22.58
CA CYS A 540 11.05 3.92 -21.72
C CYS A 540 11.93 2.68 -21.97
N VAL A 541 13.17 2.91 -22.41
CA VAL A 541 14.16 1.85 -22.60
C VAL A 541 15.44 2.18 -21.85
N MET A 542 16.25 1.17 -21.56
CA MET A 542 17.55 1.40 -20.92
C MET A 542 18.48 2.19 -21.83
N ASN A 543 19.25 3.13 -21.27
CA ASN A 543 20.32 3.85 -21.97
C ASN A 543 21.68 3.17 -21.79
N SER A 544 21.98 2.71 -20.57
CA SER A 544 23.21 1.95 -20.26
C SER A 544 22.93 0.95 -19.15
N ILE A 545 23.63 -0.19 -19.19
CA ILE A 545 23.51 -1.23 -18.17
C ILE A 545 24.77 -1.23 -17.31
N SER A 546 24.62 -0.91 -16.02
CA SER A 546 25.71 -1.04 -15.04
C SER A 546 25.63 -2.39 -14.35
N VAL A 547 26.67 -3.22 -14.44
CA VAL A 547 26.73 -4.54 -13.77
C VAL A 547 28.10 -4.72 -13.11
N ASN A 548 28.11 -5.29 -11.92
CA ASN A 548 29.32 -5.49 -11.13
C ASN A 548 30.02 -6.77 -11.58
N GLY A 549 30.73 -6.69 -12.71
CA GLY A 549 31.42 -7.83 -13.29
C GLY A 549 32.68 -8.26 -12.52
N LYS A 550 32.99 -9.55 -12.56
CA LYS A 550 34.20 -10.15 -12.00
C LYS A 550 35.41 -9.82 -12.88
N LYS A 551 36.60 -9.65 -12.29
CA LYS A 551 37.82 -9.51 -13.10
C LYS A 551 38.03 -10.75 -13.96
N PHE A 552 38.22 -10.56 -15.26
CA PHE A 552 38.60 -11.60 -16.20
C PHE A 552 39.92 -11.21 -16.89
N GLY A 553 40.75 -12.18 -17.27
CA GLY A 553 42.06 -11.87 -17.82
C GLY A 553 41.95 -11.10 -19.14
N SER A 554 42.49 -9.88 -19.21
CA SER A 554 42.44 -9.02 -20.42
C SER A 554 42.92 -9.72 -21.70
N GLU A 555 44.05 -10.45 -21.60
CA GLU A 555 44.59 -11.23 -22.72
C GLU A 555 43.69 -12.40 -23.10
N GLN A 556 43.08 -13.04 -22.11
CA GLN A 556 42.16 -14.16 -22.29
C GLN A 556 40.86 -13.71 -22.97
N ALA A 557 40.32 -12.56 -22.58
CA ALA A 557 39.14 -11.96 -23.19
C ALA A 557 39.36 -11.67 -24.67
N TYR A 558 40.47 -10.98 -25.00
CA TYR A 558 40.78 -10.67 -26.40
C TYR A 558 41.06 -11.93 -27.22
N PHE A 559 41.77 -12.91 -26.64
CA PHE A 559 42.02 -14.20 -27.28
C PHE A 559 40.73 -14.95 -27.59
N LEU A 560 39.77 -14.99 -26.66
CA LEU A 560 38.47 -15.62 -26.87
C LEU A 560 37.67 -14.93 -27.98
N GLY A 561 37.70 -13.60 -28.04
CA GLY A 561 37.04 -12.86 -29.13
C GLY A 561 37.60 -13.23 -30.50
N LEU A 562 38.93 -13.30 -30.64
CA LEU A 562 39.59 -13.74 -31.87
C LEU A 562 39.27 -15.20 -32.21
N LEU A 563 39.28 -16.09 -31.21
CA LEU A 563 38.97 -17.51 -31.38
C LEU A 563 37.53 -17.73 -31.83
N LEU A 564 36.56 -17.01 -31.25
CA LEU A 564 35.14 -17.15 -31.58
C LEU A 564 34.75 -16.52 -32.92
N GLY A 565 35.47 -15.50 -33.37
CA GLY A 565 35.34 -14.98 -34.73
C GLY A 565 35.88 -15.98 -35.77
N ASP A 566 37.18 -15.93 -36.01
CA ASP A 566 37.85 -16.64 -37.11
C ASP A 566 38.65 -17.89 -36.68
N GLY A 567 38.62 -18.21 -35.39
CA GLY A 567 39.23 -19.43 -34.88
C GLY A 567 38.31 -20.65 -34.94
N HIS A 568 38.84 -21.82 -34.63
CA HIS A 568 38.12 -23.08 -34.49
C HIS A 568 38.83 -23.97 -33.46
N LEU A 569 38.04 -24.74 -32.72
CA LEU A 569 38.52 -25.92 -32.01
C LEU A 569 38.44 -27.15 -32.91
N ARG A 570 39.45 -28.00 -32.81
CA ARG A 570 39.42 -29.39 -33.29
C ARG A 570 39.97 -30.29 -32.18
N HIS A 571 39.70 -31.59 -32.25
CA HIS A 571 40.18 -32.52 -31.23
C HIS A 571 41.70 -32.49 -31.08
N GLU A 572 42.41 -32.28 -32.19
CA GLU A 572 43.86 -32.18 -32.23
C GLU A 572 44.44 -30.83 -31.74
N GLY A 573 43.65 -29.75 -31.65
CA GLY A 573 44.20 -28.45 -31.27
C GLY A 573 43.34 -27.22 -31.58
N LEU A 574 43.98 -26.05 -31.45
CA LEU A 574 43.41 -24.74 -31.75
C LEU A 574 43.90 -24.24 -33.12
N PHE A 575 42.98 -23.73 -33.92
CA PHE A 575 43.26 -23.24 -35.27
C PHE A 575 42.70 -21.83 -35.40
N PHE A 576 43.47 -20.91 -35.95
CA PHE A 576 43.03 -19.55 -36.25
C PHE A 576 43.38 -19.22 -37.68
N GLU A 577 42.39 -18.83 -38.48
CA GLU A 577 42.54 -18.67 -39.92
C GLU A 577 42.05 -17.30 -40.36
N ASN A 578 42.95 -16.45 -40.83
CA ASN A 578 42.59 -15.10 -41.22
C ASN A 578 43.45 -14.65 -42.42
N LYS A 579 42.92 -13.75 -43.25
CA LYS A 579 43.69 -13.15 -44.35
C LYS A 579 44.77 -12.19 -43.83
N ASN A 580 44.65 -11.74 -42.58
CA ASN A 580 45.48 -10.70 -42.01
C ASN A 580 46.63 -11.24 -41.17
N VAL A 581 47.85 -11.09 -41.70
CA VAL A 581 49.08 -11.54 -41.04
C VAL A 581 49.31 -10.89 -39.66
N LYS A 582 48.86 -9.64 -39.45
CA LYS A 582 49.03 -8.95 -38.16
C LYS A 582 48.18 -9.58 -37.05
N LEU A 583 46.95 -10.01 -37.36
CA LEU A 583 46.10 -10.70 -36.40
C LEU A 583 46.69 -12.05 -35.98
N HIS A 584 47.36 -12.77 -36.89
CA HIS A 584 48.12 -13.96 -36.51
C HIS A 584 49.26 -13.66 -35.53
N GLY A 585 49.96 -12.53 -35.70
CA GLY A 585 50.98 -12.09 -34.74
C GLY A 585 50.43 -11.90 -33.33
N ILE A 586 49.28 -11.20 -33.23
CA ILE A 586 48.56 -10.98 -31.97
C ILE A 586 48.09 -12.32 -31.37
N PHE A 587 47.37 -13.13 -32.15
CA PHE A 587 46.86 -14.44 -31.71
C PHE A 587 47.98 -15.35 -31.19
N ARG A 588 49.13 -15.39 -31.89
CA ARG A 588 50.28 -16.20 -31.48
C ARG A 588 50.96 -15.69 -30.20
N LYS A 589 51.03 -14.37 -30.01
CA LYS A 589 51.57 -13.77 -28.78
C LYS A 589 50.67 -14.10 -27.59
N LEU A 590 49.37 -13.91 -27.74
CA LEU A 590 48.37 -14.25 -26.72
C LEU A 590 48.39 -15.74 -26.39
N ALA A 591 48.43 -16.63 -27.39
CA ALA A 591 48.51 -18.06 -27.16
C ALA A 591 49.81 -18.48 -26.43
N LYS A 592 50.96 -17.86 -26.76
CA LYS A 592 52.21 -18.10 -26.03
C LYS A 592 52.11 -17.65 -24.57
N SER A 593 51.50 -16.48 -24.33
CA SER A 593 51.31 -15.93 -22.99
C SER A 593 50.37 -16.80 -22.15
N LEU A 594 49.20 -17.14 -22.70
CA LEU A 594 48.14 -17.87 -21.99
C LEU A 594 48.43 -19.35 -21.79
N PHE A 595 49.14 -20.00 -22.73
CA PHE A 595 49.32 -21.46 -22.72
C PHE A 595 50.78 -21.91 -22.72
N GLY A 596 51.74 -20.98 -22.67
CA GLY A 596 53.18 -21.27 -22.78
C GLY A 596 53.63 -21.77 -24.16
N LYS A 597 52.72 -21.94 -25.13
CA LYS A 597 53.01 -22.52 -26.45
C LYS A 597 52.67 -21.55 -27.57
N LYS A 598 53.64 -21.30 -28.46
CA LYS A 598 53.45 -20.43 -29.63
C LYS A 598 52.91 -21.24 -30.82
N PRO A 599 51.74 -20.90 -31.40
CA PRO A 599 51.22 -21.57 -32.58
C PRO A 599 52.19 -21.47 -33.77
N LYS A 600 52.25 -22.53 -34.59
CA LYS A 600 52.98 -22.54 -35.87
C LYS A 600 52.12 -21.87 -36.95
N LEU A 601 52.77 -21.19 -37.89
CA LEU A 601 52.09 -20.43 -38.94
C LEU A 601 52.26 -21.14 -40.28
N TYR A 602 51.15 -21.39 -40.96
CA TYR A 602 51.10 -22.09 -42.24
C TYR A 602 50.40 -21.22 -43.29
N ARG A 603 50.81 -21.32 -44.55
CA ARG A 603 50.12 -20.71 -45.69
C ARG A 603 49.19 -21.75 -46.32
N ARG A 604 47.91 -21.42 -46.48
CA ARG A 604 46.91 -22.26 -47.15
C ARG A 604 46.96 -22.07 -48.67
N LYS A 605 46.44 -23.06 -49.41
CA LYS A 605 46.33 -23.03 -50.88
C LYS A 605 45.47 -21.86 -51.40
N ASP A 606 44.52 -21.37 -50.61
CA ASP A 606 43.62 -20.26 -50.94
C ASP A 606 44.19 -18.86 -50.55
N GLY A 607 45.48 -18.81 -50.20
CA GLY A 607 46.18 -17.58 -49.82
C GLY A 607 45.96 -17.11 -48.38
N ARG A 608 45.09 -17.77 -47.59
CA ARG A 608 44.94 -17.46 -46.15
C ARG A 608 46.12 -18.00 -45.34
N MET A 609 46.40 -17.36 -44.21
CA MET A 609 47.33 -17.89 -43.24
C MET A 609 46.56 -18.65 -42.15
N SER A 610 47.19 -19.66 -41.56
CA SER A 610 46.61 -20.49 -40.50
C SER A 610 47.61 -20.59 -39.35
N SER A 611 47.24 -20.11 -38.16
CA SER A 611 47.98 -20.31 -36.92
C SER A 611 47.43 -21.53 -36.20
N GLN A 612 48.26 -22.56 -36.04
CA GLN A 612 47.84 -23.85 -35.50
C GLN A 612 48.64 -24.19 -34.25
N LEU A 613 47.93 -24.56 -33.19
CA LEU A 613 48.49 -25.05 -31.94
C LEU A 613 47.92 -26.44 -31.65
N HIS A 614 48.69 -27.46 -32.02
CA HIS A 614 48.34 -28.86 -31.82
C HIS A 614 48.56 -29.26 -30.36
N SER A 615 47.45 -29.40 -29.62
CA SER A 615 47.45 -29.73 -28.20
C SER A 615 46.04 -30.14 -27.77
N VAL A 616 45.79 -31.45 -27.73
CA VAL A 616 44.50 -32.04 -27.29
C VAL A 616 44.09 -31.52 -25.91
N LYS A 617 45.05 -31.41 -24.98
CA LYS A 617 44.81 -30.89 -23.61
C LYS A 617 44.23 -29.48 -23.64
N ILE A 618 44.86 -28.56 -24.38
CA ILE A 618 44.42 -27.16 -24.45
C ILE A 618 43.06 -27.08 -25.16
N ALA A 619 42.87 -27.82 -26.25
CA ALA A 619 41.61 -27.83 -26.99
C ALA A 619 40.45 -28.32 -26.12
N THR A 620 40.67 -29.41 -25.36
CA THR A 620 39.69 -29.98 -24.42
C THR A 620 39.40 -29.04 -23.26
N GLU A 621 40.41 -28.36 -22.71
CA GLU A 621 40.23 -27.39 -21.63
C GLU A 621 39.42 -26.18 -22.10
N MET A 622 39.70 -25.66 -23.30
CA MET A 622 38.95 -24.54 -23.88
C MET A 622 37.48 -24.91 -24.16
N HIS A 623 37.23 -26.12 -24.69
CA HIS A 623 35.88 -26.64 -24.87
C HIS A 623 35.14 -26.71 -23.53
N LYS A 624 35.70 -27.39 -22.53
CA LYS A 624 35.05 -27.58 -21.22
C LYS A 624 34.82 -26.26 -20.46
N LYS A 625 35.78 -25.33 -20.52
CA LYS A 625 35.76 -24.11 -19.71
C LYS A 625 34.88 -23.01 -20.31
N PHE A 626 34.79 -22.93 -21.63
CA PHE A 626 34.12 -21.83 -22.33
C PHE A 626 32.97 -22.27 -23.23
N ASP A 627 32.63 -23.57 -23.22
CA ASP A 627 31.57 -24.17 -24.01
C ASP A 627 31.69 -23.88 -25.52
N ILE A 628 32.93 -23.92 -26.02
CA ILE A 628 33.22 -23.68 -27.44
C ILE A 628 33.13 -25.02 -28.19
N PRO A 629 32.23 -25.21 -29.15
CA PRO A 629 32.07 -26.50 -29.82
C PRO A 629 33.26 -26.85 -30.72
N PHE A 630 33.56 -28.14 -30.82
CA PHE A 630 34.51 -28.67 -31.80
C PHE A 630 33.92 -28.57 -33.21
N GLY A 631 34.75 -28.27 -34.21
CA GLY A 631 34.32 -28.19 -35.61
C GLY A 631 33.68 -26.85 -35.98
N ASN A 632 32.62 -26.89 -36.81
CA ASN A 632 31.99 -25.68 -37.34
C ASN A 632 31.10 -24.99 -36.29
N LYS A 633 31.67 -24.00 -35.60
CA LYS A 633 30.96 -23.23 -34.57
C LYS A 633 30.11 -22.08 -35.08
N THR A 634 30.20 -21.70 -36.36
CA THR A 634 29.75 -20.38 -36.87
C THR A 634 28.30 -20.02 -36.54
N ARG A 635 27.40 -21.00 -36.36
CA ARG A 635 26.00 -20.78 -35.98
C ARG A 635 25.63 -21.26 -34.57
N ALA A 636 26.55 -21.92 -33.86
CA ALA A 636 26.23 -22.78 -32.73
C ALA A 636 26.83 -22.35 -31.39
N PHE A 637 27.84 -21.47 -31.36
CA PHE A 637 28.43 -21.03 -30.09
C PHE A 637 27.59 -19.94 -29.40
N ASP A 638 27.68 -19.85 -28.08
CA ASP A 638 27.16 -18.74 -27.30
C ASP A 638 28.32 -17.87 -26.74
N ILE A 639 28.04 -16.64 -26.32
CA ILE A 639 29.03 -15.81 -25.63
C ILE A 639 29.39 -16.51 -24.31
N PRO A 640 30.67 -16.81 -24.03
CA PRO A 640 31.03 -17.54 -22.83
C PRO A 640 30.54 -16.81 -21.58
N LYS A 641 29.89 -17.54 -20.67
CA LYS A 641 29.34 -16.98 -19.42
C LYS A 641 30.39 -16.23 -18.61
N ALA A 642 31.63 -16.72 -18.60
CA ALA A 642 32.76 -16.07 -17.95
C ALA A 642 33.08 -14.67 -18.51
N VAL A 643 32.76 -14.41 -19.78
CA VAL A 643 32.87 -13.09 -20.41
C VAL A 643 31.65 -12.23 -20.04
N GLU A 644 30.43 -12.77 -20.08
CA GLU A 644 29.23 -12.02 -19.68
C GLU A 644 29.32 -11.52 -18.23
N GLU A 645 29.73 -12.39 -17.30
CA GLU A 645 29.91 -12.05 -15.89
C GLU A 645 31.16 -11.20 -15.62
N SER A 646 31.97 -10.88 -16.65
CA SER A 646 33.23 -10.15 -16.46
C SER A 646 33.05 -8.65 -16.37
N ASP A 647 34.08 -7.96 -15.87
CA ASP A 647 34.16 -6.51 -15.82
C ASP A 647 34.12 -5.86 -17.22
N ASN A 648 33.76 -4.58 -17.29
CA ASN A 648 33.59 -3.88 -18.56
C ASN A 648 34.89 -3.81 -19.40
N GLN A 649 36.08 -3.80 -18.79
CA GLN A 649 37.33 -3.79 -19.56
C GLN A 649 37.52 -5.12 -20.30
N SER A 650 37.25 -6.23 -19.62
CA SER A 650 37.29 -7.58 -20.20
C SER A 650 36.26 -7.76 -21.31
N VAL A 651 35.01 -7.35 -21.10
CA VAL A 651 33.96 -7.39 -22.15
C VAL A 651 34.38 -6.55 -23.36
N GLY A 652 34.95 -5.36 -23.15
CA GLY A 652 35.41 -4.49 -24.23
C GLY A 652 36.48 -5.14 -25.09
N LEU A 653 37.45 -5.82 -24.46
CA LEU A 653 38.52 -6.55 -25.14
C LEU A 653 38.02 -7.81 -25.86
N PHE A 654 37.05 -8.52 -25.29
CA PHE A 654 36.39 -9.62 -25.98
C PHE A 654 35.68 -9.14 -27.25
N LEU A 655 34.88 -8.08 -27.14
CA LEU A 655 34.21 -7.46 -28.28
C LEU A 655 35.22 -6.98 -29.33
N ARG A 656 36.35 -6.40 -28.90
CA ARG A 656 37.44 -6.00 -29.81
C ARG A 656 37.93 -7.17 -30.66
N GLY A 657 38.12 -8.35 -30.05
CA GLY A 657 38.50 -9.58 -30.75
C GLY A 657 37.50 -9.96 -31.83
N LEU A 658 36.21 -9.94 -31.49
CA LEU A 658 35.12 -10.28 -32.42
C LEU A 658 34.96 -9.25 -33.56
N PHE A 659 35.17 -7.96 -33.28
CA PHE A 659 35.15 -6.90 -34.30
C PHE A 659 36.41 -6.89 -35.17
N ASP A 660 37.57 -7.30 -34.65
CA ASP A 660 38.80 -7.43 -35.43
C ASP A 660 38.71 -8.55 -36.48
N THR A 661 37.94 -9.61 -36.23
CA THR A 661 37.64 -10.66 -37.20
C THR A 661 36.54 -10.20 -38.16
N ASP A 662 35.29 -10.19 -37.69
CA ASP A 662 34.09 -10.08 -38.54
C ASP A 662 33.53 -8.66 -38.63
N GLY A 663 34.11 -7.72 -37.88
CA GLY A 663 33.72 -6.31 -37.89
C GLY A 663 34.41 -5.50 -38.99
N HIS A 664 33.77 -4.43 -39.45
CA HIS A 664 34.39 -3.45 -40.35
C HIS A 664 33.93 -2.03 -40.02
N ALA A 665 34.79 -1.04 -40.29
CA ALA A 665 34.45 0.37 -40.30
C ALA A 665 34.22 0.82 -41.76
N SER A 666 33.16 1.58 -42.02
CA SER A 666 32.82 2.09 -43.35
C SER A 666 32.89 3.60 -43.37
N SER A 667 33.78 4.16 -44.21
CA SER A 667 33.86 5.59 -44.49
C SER A 667 32.61 6.13 -45.20
N ILE A 668 32.06 5.32 -46.12
CA ILE A 668 30.87 5.65 -46.91
C ILE A 668 29.62 5.72 -46.01
N ARG A 669 29.37 4.67 -45.22
CA ARG A 669 28.19 4.60 -44.33
C ARG A 669 28.40 5.30 -42.98
N LYS A 670 29.59 5.85 -42.72
CA LYS A 670 30.01 6.44 -41.44
C LYS A 670 29.57 5.60 -40.23
N SER A 671 29.89 4.31 -40.27
CA SER A 671 29.43 3.33 -39.28
C SER A 671 30.45 2.23 -39.04
N VAL A 672 30.31 1.57 -37.89
CA VAL A 672 30.97 0.30 -37.59
C VAL A 672 29.93 -0.81 -37.69
N CYS A 673 30.26 -1.93 -38.31
CA CYS A 673 29.35 -3.05 -38.51
C CYS A 673 30.00 -4.38 -38.16
N LEU A 674 29.32 -5.21 -37.37
CA LEU A 674 29.64 -6.63 -37.16
C LEU A 674 28.67 -7.48 -37.97
N ALA A 675 29.17 -8.34 -38.84
CA ALA A 675 28.36 -9.31 -39.58
C ALA A 675 28.49 -10.69 -38.93
N THR A 676 27.37 -11.39 -38.72
CA THR A 676 27.39 -12.74 -38.14
C THR A 676 26.24 -13.59 -38.66
N ALA A 677 26.47 -14.90 -38.80
CA ALA A 677 25.41 -15.88 -39.05
C ALA A 677 24.85 -16.49 -37.75
N ASN A 678 25.41 -16.10 -36.60
CA ASN A 678 25.05 -16.62 -35.29
C ASN A 678 23.92 -15.79 -34.66
N PRO A 679 22.75 -16.39 -34.40
CA PRO A 679 21.62 -15.68 -33.80
C PRO A 679 21.91 -15.23 -32.36
N GLN A 680 22.62 -16.02 -31.54
CA GLN A 680 22.92 -15.66 -30.15
C GLN A 680 23.87 -14.45 -30.07
N VAL A 681 24.89 -14.43 -30.93
CA VAL A 681 25.76 -13.24 -31.07
C VAL A 681 24.93 -12.01 -31.49
N SER A 682 23.98 -12.18 -32.40
CA SER A 682 23.12 -11.07 -32.85
C SER A 682 22.23 -10.50 -31.75
N LYS A 683 21.79 -11.34 -30.79
CA LYS A 683 20.95 -10.92 -29.65
C LYS A 683 21.77 -10.34 -28.50
N LYS A 684 22.90 -10.97 -28.14
CA LYS A 684 23.68 -10.64 -26.93
C LYS A 684 24.72 -9.53 -27.13
N VAL A 685 25.36 -9.43 -28.30
CA VAL A 685 26.35 -8.35 -28.56
C VAL A 685 25.74 -6.95 -28.39
N PRO A 686 24.51 -6.66 -28.86
CA PRO A 686 23.87 -5.37 -28.60
C PRO A 686 23.70 -5.07 -27.10
N LEU A 687 23.34 -6.06 -26.29
CA LEU A 687 23.23 -5.92 -24.83
C LEU A 687 24.59 -5.70 -24.16
N LEU A 688 25.65 -6.37 -24.62
CA LEU A 688 27.01 -6.11 -24.14
C LEU A 688 27.52 -4.73 -24.52
N LEU A 689 27.26 -4.26 -25.75
CA LEU A 689 27.55 -2.89 -26.18
C LEU A 689 26.80 -1.86 -25.32
N LYS A 690 25.60 -2.22 -24.85
CA LYS A 690 24.79 -1.40 -23.94
C LYS A 690 25.42 -1.18 -22.56
N ARG A 691 26.33 -2.04 -22.12
CA ARG A 691 27.14 -1.84 -20.89
C ARG A 691 28.13 -0.67 -21.00
N PHE A 692 28.40 -0.21 -22.22
CA PHE A 692 29.19 0.99 -22.51
C PHE A 692 28.31 2.18 -22.96
N GLY A 693 26.98 2.02 -22.92
CA GLY A 693 26.02 2.97 -23.47
C GLY A 693 26.20 3.21 -24.98
N ILE A 694 26.61 2.17 -25.72
CA ILE A 694 26.73 2.20 -27.19
C ILE A 694 25.42 1.66 -27.78
N GLU A 695 24.70 2.51 -28.52
CA GLU A 695 23.55 2.04 -29.31
C GLU A 695 24.02 1.27 -30.54
N SER A 696 23.31 0.17 -30.83
CA SER A 696 23.49 -0.57 -32.08
C SER A 696 22.14 -1.02 -32.64
N ARG A 697 22.08 -1.16 -33.97
CA ARG A 697 20.90 -1.63 -34.72
C ARG A 697 21.20 -2.98 -35.34
N VAL A 698 20.30 -3.94 -35.19
CA VAL A 698 20.43 -5.27 -35.80
C VAL A 698 19.53 -5.36 -37.03
N TYR A 699 20.10 -5.76 -38.17
CA TYR A 699 19.34 -6.05 -39.39
C TYR A 699 19.50 -7.53 -39.74
N LYS A 700 18.39 -8.18 -40.08
CA LYS A 700 18.36 -9.56 -40.60
C LYS A 700 18.26 -9.53 -42.12
N GLN A 701 19.02 -10.36 -42.80
CA GLN A 701 18.96 -10.58 -44.25
C GLN A 701 19.06 -12.08 -44.55
N GLU A 702 18.43 -12.55 -45.64
CA GLU A 702 18.39 -13.97 -46.02
C GLU A 702 19.59 -14.44 -46.84
N LYS A 703 20.36 -13.50 -47.40
CA LYS A 703 21.56 -13.78 -48.19
C LYS A 703 22.76 -13.05 -47.60
N ASP A 704 23.92 -13.70 -47.59
CA ASP A 704 25.18 -13.01 -47.31
C ASP A 704 25.71 -12.27 -48.55
N GLY A 705 26.83 -11.54 -48.38
CA GLY A 705 27.50 -10.84 -49.49
C GLY A 705 28.11 -11.76 -50.55
N ARG A 706 27.98 -13.09 -50.42
CA ARG A 706 28.42 -14.10 -51.38
C ARG A 706 27.24 -14.92 -51.94
N ASN A 707 26.00 -14.44 -51.76
CA ASN A 707 24.75 -15.10 -52.16
C ASN A 707 24.46 -16.45 -51.48
N ASN A 708 25.11 -16.78 -50.35
CA ASN A 708 24.73 -17.95 -49.56
C ASN A 708 23.42 -17.68 -48.84
N PHE A 709 22.51 -18.66 -48.82
CA PHE A 709 21.23 -18.57 -48.13
C PHE A 709 21.35 -18.88 -46.64
N GLY A 710 20.63 -18.10 -45.82
CA GLY A 710 20.45 -18.33 -44.40
C GLY A 710 20.25 -17.03 -43.64
N PRO A 711 19.83 -17.07 -42.36
CA PRO A 711 19.73 -15.86 -41.56
C PRO A 711 21.14 -15.31 -41.31
N TYR A 712 21.41 -14.11 -41.83
CA TYR A 712 22.60 -13.33 -41.54
C TYR A 712 22.18 -12.03 -40.86
N TYR A 713 22.93 -11.66 -39.82
CA TYR A 713 22.66 -10.50 -38.99
C TYR A 713 23.77 -9.47 -39.15
N ARG A 714 23.40 -8.20 -39.21
CA ARG A 714 24.34 -7.07 -39.23
C ARG A 714 24.04 -6.14 -38.08
N ILE A 715 25.00 -6.01 -37.17
CA ILE A 715 24.95 -5.10 -36.03
C ILE A 715 25.66 -3.80 -36.42
N PHE A 716 24.92 -2.72 -36.63
CA PHE A 716 25.46 -1.42 -36.99
C PHE A 716 25.55 -0.50 -35.79
N ILE A 717 26.68 0.16 -35.63
CA ILE A 717 26.92 1.24 -34.67
C ILE A 717 27.01 2.53 -35.47
N THR A 718 26.09 3.44 -35.17
CA THR A 718 25.79 4.66 -35.94
C THR A 718 25.67 5.87 -35.03
N GLY A 719 26.12 7.03 -35.52
CA GLY A 719 26.13 8.28 -34.76
C GLY A 719 27.44 8.45 -33.99
N GLU A 720 28.00 9.66 -34.08
CA GLU A 720 29.35 10.00 -33.61
C GLU A 720 29.60 9.65 -32.13
N GLY A 721 28.64 9.92 -31.24
CA GLY A 721 28.76 9.59 -29.81
C GLY A 721 28.93 8.09 -29.56
N ASN A 722 28.21 7.25 -30.31
CA ASN A 722 28.36 5.79 -30.23
C ASN A 722 29.71 5.34 -30.80
N LEU A 723 30.17 5.95 -31.89
CA LEU A 723 31.47 5.64 -32.50
C LEU A 723 32.65 6.04 -31.60
N LYS A 724 32.56 7.17 -30.88
CA LYS A 724 33.56 7.57 -29.86
C LYS A 724 33.60 6.60 -28.69
N LYS A 725 32.44 6.25 -28.13
CA LYS A 725 32.35 5.23 -27.07
C LYS A 725 32.90 3.89 -27.56
N PHE A 726 32.56 3.48 -28.78
CA PHE A 726 33.13 2.28 -29.39
C PHE A 726 34.65 2.37 -29.50
N LYS A 727 35.22 3.47 -30.00
CA LYS A 727 36.67 3.69 -30.07
C LYS A 727 37.34 3.54 -28.69
N ASN A 728 36.75 4.14 -27.66
CA ASN A 728 37.34 4.21 -26.32
C ASN A 728 37.25 2.88 -25.57
N PHE A 729 36.12 2.16 -25.67
CA PHE A 729 35.88 0.97 -24.86
C PHE A 729 36.13 -0.36 -25.59
N VAL A 730 36.00 -0.38 -26.93
CA VAL A 730 36.16 -1.59 -27.75
C VAL A 730 37.30 -1.41 -28.75
N GLY A 731 37.13 -0.48 -29.68
CA GLY A 731 38.10 -0.13 -30.71
C GLY A 731 38.39 -1.28 -31.69
N PHE A 732 39.45 -1.11 -32.47
CA PHE A 732 40.01 -2.17 -33.33
C PHE A 732 41.47 -2.39 -32.94
N GLY A 733 41.90 -3.64 -32.83
CA GLY A 733 43.32 -4.00 -32.81
C GLY A 733 43.94 -3.84 -34.19
N HIS A 734 43.12 -3.93 -35.24
CA HIS A 734 43.58 -3.75 -36.61
C HIS A 734 43.78 -2.27 -37.00
N GLN A 735 45.02 -1.90 -37.32
CA GLN A 735 45.41 -0.51 -37.66
C GLN A 735 44.57 0.14 -38.77
N LYS A 736 44.31 -0.52 -39.91
CA LYS A 736 43.51 0.12 -40.99
C LYS A 736 42.05 0.33 -40.57
N LYS A 737 41.47 -0.59 -39.78
CA LYS A 737 40.09 -0.47 -39.28
C LYS A 737 40.03 0.66 -38.24
N ALA A 738 41.03 0.75 -37.36
CA ALA A 738 41.18 1.84 -36.40
C ALA A 738 41.33 3.21 -37.10
N GLN A 739 42.20 3.33 -38.10
CA GLN A 739 42.35 4.55 -38.91
C GLN A 739 41.06 4.94 -39.62
N THR A 740 40.32 3.97 -40.17
CA THR A 740 39.02 4.22 -40.80
C THR A 740 37.96 4.66 -39.78
N LEU A 741 37.98 4.10 -38.57
CA LEU A 741 37.12 4.54 -37.47
C LEU A 741 37.46 5.97 -37.04
N GLU A 742 38.75 6.33 -37.00
CA GLU A 742 39.18 7.69 -36.68
C GLU A 742 38.76 8.70 -37.75
N SER A 743 38.87 8.36 -39.03
CA SER A 743 38.51 9.27 -40.12
C SER A 743 37.01 9.56 -40.24
N ILE A 744 36.14 8.73 -39.62
CA ILE A 744 34.68 8.96 -39.60
C ILE A 744 34.18 9.68 -38.34
N ILE A 745 35.04 9.95 -37.36
CA ILE A 745 34.71 10.72 -36.15
C ILE A 745 35.06 12.20 -36.40
N ASN A 746 34.10 13.00 -36.90
CA ASN A 746 34.29 14.44 -37.11
C ASN A 746 34.05 15.25 -35.82
N VAL A 747 34.83 16.32 -35.59
CA VAL A 747 34.74 17.17 -34.38
C VAL A 747 33.52 18.12 -34.46
N LYS A 748 32.33 17.63 -34.08
CA LYS A 748 31.24 18.38 -33.41
C LYS A 748 30.07 17.43 -33.12
N GLU A 749 29.86 17.10 -31.85
CA GLU A 749 28.82 16.14 -31.44
C GLU A 749 27.42 16.59 -31.89
N ASN A 750 26.74 15.70 -32.62
CA ASN A 750 25.32 15.87 -32.92
C ASN A 750 24.49 15.69 -31.63
N THR A 751 23.89 16.78 -31.15
CA THR A 751 23.10 16.82 -29.91
C THR A 751 21.67 16.26 -30.04
N ASN A 752 21.28 15.78 -31.23
CA ASN A 752 19.93 15.27 -31.51
C ASN A 752 19.74 13.76 -31.23
N VAL A 753 20.62 13.11 -30.45
CA VAL A 753 20.57 11.65 -30.19
C VAL A 753 19.98 11.29 -28.81
N ASP A 754 19.96 12.24 -27.86
CA ASP A 754 19.48 12.03 -26.48
C ASP A 754 18.31 12.99 -26.18
N LEU A 755 17.31 12.96 -27.04
CA LEU A 755 16.14 13.83 -26.97
C LEU A 755 15.13 13.28 -25.95
N VAL A 756 14.46 14.21 -25.25
CA VAL A 756 13.33 13.88 -24.37
C VAL A 756 12.06 14.40 -25.04
N PRO A 757 11.24 13.50 -25.63
CA PRO A 757 10.07 13.90 -26.41
C PRO A 757 8.98 14.51 -25.52
N ASP A 758 8.07 15.26 -26.15
CA ASP A 758 6.82 15.79 -25.57
C ASP A 758 6.91 16.60 -24.27
N THR A 759 8.10 17.11 -23.92
CA THR A 759 8.30 17.90 -22.68
C THR A 759 7.73 19.32 -22.74
N GLY A 760 7.20 19.77 -23.88
CA GLY A 760 6.77 21.16 -24.08
C GLY A 760 5.71 21.65 -23.11
N LEU A 761 4.68 20.84 -22.85
CA LEU A 761 3.62 21.18 -21.90
C LEU A 761 4.16 21.30 -20.47
N LEU A 762 5.05 20.38 -20.10
CA LEU A 762 5.69 20.34 -18.78
C LEU A 762 6.57 21.59 -18.54
N ILE A 763 7.44 21.93 -19.50
CA ILE A 763 8.27 23.13 -19.47
C ILE A 763 7.39 24.38 -19.37
N LYS A 764 6.34 24.47 -20.19
CA LYS A 764 5.41 25.61 -20.23
C LYS A 764 4.69 25.81 -18.89
N ARG A 765 4.23 24.73 -18.25
CA ARG A 765 3.55 24.79 -16.94
C ARG A 765 4.48 25.34 -15.85
N VAL A 766 5.68 24.77 -15.71
CA VAL A 766 6.66 25.23 -14.70
C VAL A 766 7.12 26.66 -15.00
N ARG A 767 7.32 27.01 -16.28
CA ARG A 767 7.70 28.37 -16.68
C ARG A 767 6.63 29.39 -16.30
N LYS A 768 5.35 29.10 -16.60
CA LYS A 768 4.24 29.99 -16.23
C LYS A 768 4.12 30.14 -14.70
N ALA A 769 4.22 29.05 -13.94
CA ALA A 769 4.18 29.11 -12.48
C ALA A 769 5.36 29.88 -11.88
N THR A 770 6.56 29.76 -12.46
CA THR A 770 7.74 30.55 -12.04
C THR A 770 7.71 31.99 -12.56
N GLY A 771 6.85 32.33 -13.51
CA GLY A 771 6.68 33.68 -14.06
C GLY A 771 7.82 34.15 -14.97
N ILE A 772 8.80 33.29 -15.26
CA ILE A 772 9.91 33.63 -16.15
C ILE A 772 9.43 33.69 -17.61
N THR A 773 9.89 34.68 -18.37
CA THR A 773 9.56 34.80 -19.79
C THR A 773 10.31 33.74 -20.61
N LYS A 774 9.83 33.42 -21.82
CA LYS A 774 10.55 32.50 -22.72
C LYS A 774 11.97 33.01 -23.02
N LYS A 775 12.11 34.33 -23.23
CA LYS A 775 13.40 35.02 -23.40
C LYS A 775 14.29 34.87 -22.16
N GLY A 776 13.75 35.15 -20.97
CA GLY A 776 14.49 35.03 -19.71
C GLY A 776 14.95 33.60 -19.41
N LEU A 777 14.09 32.60 -19.69
CA LEU A 777 14.44 31.19 -19.53
C LEU A 777 15.52 30.76 -20.52
N GLY A 778 15.41 31.20 -21.79
CA GLY A 778 16.43 30.96 -22.82
C GLY A 778 17.80 31.52 -22.41
N LEU A 779 17.83 32.75 -21.91
CA LEU A 779 19.06 33.40 -21.43
C LEU A 779 19.67 32.64 -20.23
N LYS A 780 18.89 32.37 -19.18
CA LYS A 780 19.38 31.67 -17.98
C LYS A 780 19.82 30.23 -18.26
N ALA A 781 19.17 29.55 -19.20
CA ALA A 781 19.54 28.19 -19.61
C ALA A 781 20.71 28.15 -20.62
N GLY A 782 21.18 29.30 -21.12
CA GLY A 782 22.23 29.38 -22.13
C GLY A 782 21.80 28.83 -23.50
N LEU A 783 20.54 29.06 -23.89
CA LEU A 783 19.90 28.54 -25.11
C LEU A 783 19.55 29.64 -26.14
N GLY A 784 20.10 30.85 -25.95
CA GLY A 784 19.93 32.00 -26.83
C GLY A 784 19.08 33.12 -26.23
N ASN A 785 19.18 34.32 -26.83
CA ASN A 785 18.67 35.57 -26.26
C ASN A 785 17.29 36.01 -26.78
N THR A 786 16.67 35.23 -27.67
CA THR A 786 15.38 35.57 -28.30
C THR A 786 14.20 34.77 -27.73
N GLY A 787 14.47 33.69 -26.99
CA GLY A 787 13.44 32.77 -26.49
C GLY A 787 12.87 31.80 -27.53
N SER A 788 13.38 31.82 -28.78
CA SER A 788 12.92 30.95 -29.87
C SER A 788 13.11 29.46 -29.56
N SER A 789 14.23 29.07 -28.97
CA SER A 789 14.50 27.70 -28.54
C SER A 789 13.47 27.19 -27.53
N ILE A 790 13.14 28.01 -26.53
CA ILE A 790 12.11 27.69 -25.53
C ILE A 790 10.74 27.61 -26.18
N ASN A 791 10.44 28.50 -27.13
CA ASN A 791 9.18 28.45 -27.87
C ASN A 791 9.05 27.13 -28.65
N ALA A 792 10.09 26.73 -29.39
CA ALA A 792 10.10 25.49 -30.15
C ALA A 792 9.93 24.25 -29.24
N TYR A 793 10.52 24.26 -28.05
CA TYR A 793 10.31 23.20 -27.06
C TYR A 793 8.88 23.21 -26.50
N GLU A 794 8.34 24.37 -26.11
CA GLU A 794 6.97 24.48 -25.54
C GLU A 794 5.86 24.12 -26.53
N THR A 795 6.09 24.29 -27.82
CA THR A 795 5.16 23.89 -28.88
C THR A 795 5.41 22.48 -29.40
N ASN A 796 6.36 21.73 -28.81
CA ASN A 796 6.84 20.44 -29.31
C ASN A 796 7.32 20.46 -30.78
N ALA A 797 7.60 21.63 -31.34
CA ALA A 797 8.20 21.76 -32.67
C ALA A 797 9.64 21.21 -32.70
N ARG A 798 10.29 21.16 -31.53
CA ARG A 798 11.56 20.48 -31.30
C ARG A 798 11.53 19.81 -29.93
N SER A 799 12.21 18.68 -29.76
CA SER A 799 12.45 18.08 -28.44
C SER A 799 13.80 18.58 -27.88
N PRO A 800 13.90 18.90 -26.58
CA PRO A 800 15.18 19.21 -25.96
C PRO A 800 16.01 17.95 -25.76
N SER A 801 17.34 18.07 -25.85
CA SER A 801 18.24 17.03 -25.35
C SER A 801 18.19 16.95 -23.82
N LYS A 802 18.57 15.83 -23.20
CA LYS A 802 18.67 15.75 -21.72
C LYS A 802 19.55 16.86 -21.14
N ALA A 803 20.67 17.18 -21.81
CA ALA A 803 21.55 18.27 -21.38
C ALA A 803 20.87 19.65 -21.45
N ALA A 804 20.13 19.94 -22.53
CA ALA A 804 19.36 21.17 -22.64
C ALA A 804 18.24 21.21 -21.58
N LEU A 805 17.54 20.10 -21.37
CA LEU A 805 16.47 19.97 -20.39
C LEU A 805 16.98 20.13 -18.94
N ARG A 806 18.18 19.63 -18.61
CA ARG A 806 18.84 19.90 -17.31
C ARG A 806 19.14 21.37 -17.12
N LYS A 807 19.66 22.06 -18.14
CA LYS A 807 19.91 23.51 -18.08
C LYS A 807 18.61 24.30 -17.88
N ILE A 808 17.54 23.92 -18.60
CA ILE A 808 16.20 24.49 -18.43
C ILE A 808 15.69 24.23 -17.01
N ASN A 809 15.77 22.99 -16.51
CA ASN A 809 15.28 22.62 -15.18
C ASN A 809 16.04 23.35 -14.08
N LYS A 810 17.37 23.51 -14.22
CA LYS A 810 18.20 24.30 -13.31
C LYS A 810 17.72 25.76 -13.27
N ALA A 811 17.58 26.40 -14.44
CA ALA A 811 17.10 27.78 -14.52
C ALA A 811 15.68 27.96 -13.93
N LEU A 812 14.78 26.99 -14.15
CA LEU A 812 13.44 26.97 -13.56
C LEU A 812 13.48 26.77 -12.03
N THR A 813 14.37 25.89 -11.55
CA THR A 813 14.58 25.62 -10.12
C THR A 813 15.12 26.85 -9.40
N ASP A 814 16.07 27.56 -10.00
CA ASP A 814 16.64 28.79 -9.42
C ASP A 814 15.56 29.88 -9.32
N GLU A 815 14.73 30.04 -10.35
CA GLU A 815 13.61 30.98 -10.32
C GLU A 815 12.54 30.59 -9.28
N PHE A 816 12.21 29.29 -9.22
CA PHE A 816 11.28 28.73 -8.26
C PHE A 816 11.75 28.97 -6.81
N ASN A 817 13.02 28.67 -6.51
CA ASN A 817 13.61 28.92 -5.20
C ASN A 817 13.59 30.41 -4.83
N GLY A 818 13.82 31.30 -5.81
CA GLY A 818 13.64 32.74 -5.65
C GLY A 818 12.22 33.13 -5.24
N LYS A 819 11.19 32.50 -5.81
CA LYS A 819 9.79 32.70 -5.40
C LYS A 819 9.48 32.12 -4.02
N VAL A 820 9.91 30.91 -3.72
CA VAL A 820 9.69 30.28 -2.39
C VAL A 820 10.29 31.15 -1.27
N ARG A 821 11.51 31.68 -1.46
CA ARG A 821 12.13 32.60 -0.50
C ARG A 821 11.32 33.88 -0.29
N LYS A 822 10.63 34.39 -1.31
CA LYS A 822 9.75 35.57 -1.18
C LYS A 822 8.47 35.25 -0.41
N VAL A 823 7.89 34.07 -0.60
CA VAL A 823 6.69 33.62 0.14
C VAL A 823 7.01 33.35 1.61
N ASN A 824 8.14 32.69 1.90
CA ASN A 824 8.53 32.33 3.27
C ASN A 824 8.96 33.52 4.14
N LYS A 825 9.21 34.70 3.55
CA LYS A 825 9.56 35.92 4.28
C LYS A 825 8.38 36.61 4.98
N CYS A 826 7.15 36.17 4.72
CA CYS A 826 5.96 36.68 5.38
C CYS A 826 5.24 35.56 6.12
N ASP A 827 4.99 35.78 7.40
CA ASP A 827 4.14 34.92 8.23
C ASP A 827 2.68 35.38 8.06
N PRO A 828 1.83 34.61 7.35
CA PRO A 828 0.45 35.00 7.08
C PRO A 828 -0.40 35.01 8.35
N TYR A 829 -0.05 34.23 9.37
CA TYR A 829 -0.79 34.17 10.63
C TYR A 829 -0.49 35.40 11.47
N LYS A 830 0.80 35.76 11.66
CA LYS A 830 1.16 37.03 12.32
C LYS A 830 0.61 38.25 11.61
N LEU A 831 0.62 38.24 10.28
CA LEU A 831 0.08 39.35 9.48
C LEU A 831 -1.46 39.43 9.60
N SER A 832 -2.14 38.29 9.59
CA SER A 832 -3.60 38.22 9.79
C SER A 832 -4.03 38.60 11.20
N GLU A 833 -3.25 38.22 12.21
CA GLU A 833 -3.47 38.56 13.61
C GLU A 833 -3.31 40.06 13.83
N ALA A 834 -2.24 40.67 13.28
CA ALA A 834 -2.04 42.12 13.33
C ALA A 834 -3.20 42.90 12.66
N ILE A 835 -3.82 42.36 11.61
CA ILE A 835 -5.02 42.96 10.97
C ILE A 835 -6.24 42.90 11.90
N ILE A 836 -6.37 41.85 12.72
CA ILE A 836 -7.52 41.63 13.60
C ILE A 836 -7.38 42.41 14.92
N THR A 837 -6.20 42.35 15.54
CA THR A 837 -5.93 42.84 16.91
C THR A 837 -5.52 44.32 16.95
N SER A 838 -4.82 44.82 15.93
CA SER A 838 -4.34 46.22 15.89
C SER A 838 -4.23 46.73 14.45
N PRO A 839 -5.37 46.97 13.76
CA PRO A 839 -5.41 47.38 12.36
C PRO A 839 -4.84 48.80 12.17
N ASN A 840 -3.52 48.93 12.14
CA ASN A 840 -2.85 50.17 11.78
C ASN A 840 -2.58 50.22 10.27
N LYS A 841 -2.42 51.44 9.74
CA LYS A 841 -2.19 51.70 8.31
C LYS A 841 -0.97 50.95 7.75
N LYS A 842 0.01 50.63 8.60
CA LYS A 842 1.24 49.92 8.23
C LYS A 842 0.99 48.42 8.02
N ALA A 843 0.29 47.75 8.93
CA ALA A 843 -0.05 46.32 8.81
C ALA A 843 -0.93 46.03 7.59
N ILE A 844 -1.92 46.88 7.34
CA ILE A 844 -2.83 46.77 6.18
C ILE A 844 -2.08 47.01 4.87
N LYS A 845 -1.16 47.98 4.84
CA LYS A 845 -0.30 48.23 3.66
C LYS A 845 0.61 47.04 3.37
N ILE A 846 1.23 46.45 4.40
CA ILE A 846 2.08 45.26 4.23
C ILE A 846 1.26 44.07 3.71
N ALA A 847 0.05 43.85 4.24
CA ALA A 847 -0.85 42.79 3.79
C ALA A 847 -1.30 42.95 2.33
N LEU A 848 -1.63 44.18 1.93
CA LEU A 848 -2.02 44.48 0.55
C LEU A 848 -0.84 44.45 -0.42
N ASP A 849 0.35 44.92 -0.02
CA ASP A 849 1.57 44.80 -0.83
C ASP A 849 2.00 43.34 -0.98
N PHE A 850 1.83 42.53 0.07
CA PHE A 850 2.07 41.09 0.02
C PHE A 850 1.07 40.39 -0.91
N ALA A 851 -0.22 40.68 -0.77
CA ALA A 851 -1.25 40.09 -1.62
C ALA A 851 -1.11 40.53 -3.10
N LYS A 852 -0.74 41.78 -3.38
CA LYS A 852 -0.41 42.27 -4.75
C LYS A 852 0.84 41.59 -5.33
N LYS A 853 1.82 41.25 -4.50
CA LYS A 853 3.03 40.52 -4.94
C LYS A 853 2.75 39.04 -5.24
N LEU A 854 1.66 38.48 -4.72
CA LEU A 854 1.30 37.07 -4.84
C LEU A 854 0.13 36.80 -5.79
N SER A 855 -0.75 37.77 -6.06
CA SER A 855 -1.98 37.59 -6.85
C SER A 855 -2.45 38.91 -7.48
N THR A 856 -3.37 38.84 -8.44
CA THR A 856 -3.96 40.05 -9.04
C THR A 856 -5.00 40.67 -8.11
N VAL A 857 -5.35 41.94 -8.31
CA VAL A 857 -6.40 42.63 -7.53
C VAL A 857 -7.78 41.95 -7.76
N GLU A 858 -7.98 41.35 -8.92
CA GLU A 858 -9.19 40.58 -9.27
C GLU A 858 -9.27 39.23 -8.53
N ASP A 859 -8.14 38.54 -8.34
CA ASP A 859 -8.09 37.30 -7.54
C ASP A 859 -8.42 37.57 -6.06
N LEU A 860 -7.93 38.70 -5.54
CA LEU A 860 -8.27 39.22 -4.21
C LEU A 860 -9.77 39.50 -4.07
N GLN A 861 -10.39 40.09 -5.10
CA GLN A 861 -11.82 40.37 -5.13
C GLN A 861 -12.65 39.09 -5.10
N LYS A 862 -12.33 38.11 -5.95
CA LYS A 862 -13.04 36.82 -6.01
C LYS A 862 -12.97 36.03 -4.70
N LYS A 863 -11.80 36.00 -4.06
CA LYS A 863 -11.57 35.18 -2.85
C LYS A 863 -12.00 35.84 -1.54
N SER A 864 -12.03 37.18 -1.47
CA SER A 864 -12.43 37.92 -0.26
C SER A 864 -13.92 38.29 -0.23
N GLY A 865 -14.60 38.28 -1.39
CA GLY A 865 -15.96 38.80 -1.53
C GLY A 865 -16.08 40.32 -1.35
N LEU A 866 -14.96 41.07 -1.30
CA LEU A 866 -14.95 42.52 -1.13
C LEU A 866 -15.06 43.23 -2.49
N LYS A 867 -15.96 44.22 -2.60
CA LYS A 867 -16.08 45.04 -3.82
C LYS A 867 -14.83 45.91 -4.02
N ASN A 868 -14.41 46.16 -5.27
CA ASN A 868 -13.22 46.97 -5.59
C ASN A 868 -13.17 48.32 -4.87
N LYS A 869 -14.31 49.02 -4.75
CA LYS A 869 -14.40 50.30 -4.01
C LYS A 869 -13.97 50.16 -2.54
N LEU A 870 -14.23 49.03 -1.89
CA LEU A 870 -13.81 48.77 -0.50
C LEU A 870 -12.32 48.46 -0.40
N ILE A 871 -11.74 47.73 -1.36
CA ILE A 871 -10.29 47.47 -1.41
C ILE A 871 -9.52 48.79 -1.62
N TYR A 872 -9.98 49.65 -2.53
CA TYR A 872 -9.42 50.99 -2.74
C TYR A 872 -9.65 51.92 -1.54
N TYR A 873 -10.80 51.84 -0.87
CA TYR A 873 -11.07 52.56 0.36
C TYR A 873 -10.06 52.16 1.46
N TYR A 874 -9.79 50.86 1.64
CA TYR A 874 -8.80 50.38 2.61
C TYR A 874 -7.38 50.88 2.32
N LEU A 875 -6.98 50.93 1.03
CA LEU A 875 -5.70 51.49 0.59
C LEU A 875 -5.57 52.99 0.90
N LYS A 876 -6.67 53.74 0.82
CA LYS A 876 -6.69 55.20 1.00
C LYS A 876 -6.82 55.62 2.47
N THR A 877 -7.69 54.96 3.24
CA THR A 877 -8.07 55.37 4.60
C THR A 877 -7.36 54.61 5.71
N GLY A 878 -6.86 53.41 5.45
CA GLY A 878 -6.24 52.55 6.48
C GLY A 878 -7.21 52.04 7.56
N ARG A 879 -8.53 52.15 7.36
CA ARG A 879 -9.56 51.65 8.29
C ARG A 879 -10.32 50.46 7.67
N PRO A 880 -10.05 49.20 8.11
CA PRO A 880 -10.55 47.99 7.46
C PRO A 880 -11.95 47.64 7.97
N PHE A 881 -12.97 48.20 7.34
CA PHE A 881 -14.39 48.15 7.76
C PHE A 881 -14.94 46.75 8.10
N LYS A 882 -14.42 45.66 7.50
CA LYS A 882 -14.61 44.27 7.97
C LYS A 882 -13.29 43.50 7.89
N LYS A 883 -12.45 43.72 8.90
CA LYS A 883 -11.05 43.27 9.05
C LYS A 883 -10.86 41.75 9.02
N GLU A 884 -11.86 41.00 9.45
CA GLU A 884 -11.86 39.53 9.50
C GLU A 884 -11.84 38.93 8.09
N LYS A 885 -12.64 39.49 7.16
CA LYS A 885 -12.67 39.04 5.76
C LYS A 885 -11.36 39.31 5.02
N LEU A 886 -10.69 40.42 5.34
CA LEU A 886 -9.38 40.74 4.76
C LEU A 886 -8.29 39.79 5.28
N ALA A 887 -8.32 39.49 6.59
CA ALA A 887 -7.41 38.52 7.21
C ALA A 887 -7.60 37.11 6.63
N GLU A 888 -8.84 36.67 6.43
CA GLU A 888 -9.20 35.40 5.79
C GLU A 888 -8.71 35.33 4.33
N ALA A 889 -8.90 36.40 3.55
CA ALA A 889 -8.43 36.47 2.18
C ALA A 889 -6.91 36.36 2.05
N VAL A 890 -6.15 36.99 2.96
CA VAL A 890 -4.68 36.90 2.99
C VAL A 890 -4.22 35.47 3.31
N ARG A 891 -4.87 34.79 4.27
CA ARG A 891 -4.59 33.37 4.58
C ARG A 891 -4.92 32.45 3.40
N SER A 892 -6.06 32.66 2.75
CA SER A 892 -6.50 31.87 1.59
C SER A 892 -5.55 32.03 0.38
N ILE A 893 -5.09 33.25 0.10
CA ILE A 893 -4.11 33.52 -0.96
C ILE A 893 -2.77 32.85 -0.65
N TYR A 894 -2.31 32.94 0.61
CA TYR A 894 -1.08 32.27 1.03
C TYR A 894 -1.17 30.75 0.84
N HIS A 895 -2.21 30.12 1.38
CA HIS A 895 -2.45 28.67 1.27
C HIS A 895 -2.47 28.20 -0.18
N HIS A 896 -3.21 28.91 -1.04
CA HIS A 896 -3.28 28.58 -2.46
C HIS A 896 -1.92 28.71 -3.16
N LYS A 897 -1.12 29.74 -2.81
CA LYS A 897 0.22 29.93 -3.38
C LYS A 897 1.22 28.90 -2.87
N THR A 898 1.13 28.48 -1.60
CA THR A 898 1.94 27.37 -1.09
C THR A 898 1.59 26.05 -1.77
N GLU A 899 0.32 25.82 -2.07
CA GLU A 899 -0.13 24.65 -2.82
C GLU A 899 0.39 24.66 -4.27
N GLU A 900 0.25 25.79 -4.97
CA GLU A 900 0.79 25.98 -6.33
C GLU A 900 2.31 25.78 -6.38
N LEU A 901 3.05 26.30 -5.38
CA LEU A 901 4.50 26.10 -5.27
C LEU A 901 4.85 24.63 -5.00
N SER A 902 4.08 23.94 -4.15
CA SER A 902 4.25 22.51 -3.91
C SER A 902 4.03 21.68 -5.19
N GLN A 903 2.98 21.98 -5.96
CA GLN A 903 2.72 21.36 -7.26
C GLN A 903 3.86 21.65 -8.26
N THR A 904 4.33 22.89 -8.33
CA THR A 904 5.44 23.30 -9.21
C THR A 904 6.75 22.59 -8.85
N ARG A 905 7.04 22.39 -7.56
CA ARG A 905 8.21 21.63 -7.09
C ARG A 905 8.17 20.18 -7.58
N LYS A 906 7.00 19.53 -7.53
CA LYS A 906 6.83 18.16 -8.06
C LYS A 906 7.13 18.09 -9.56
N LEU A 907 6.65 19.06 -10.34
CA LEU A 907 6.94 19.14 -11.78
C LEU A 907 8.44 19.30 -12.08
N ILE A 908 9.15 20.13 -11.31
CA ILE A 908 10.60 20.30 -11.40
C ILE A 908 11.34 18.98 -11.11
N MET A 909 10.91 18.25 -10.07
CA MET A 909 11.47 16.92 -9.75
C MET A 909 11.16 15.90 -10.84
N HIS A 910 9.99 15.97 -11.48
CA HIS A 910 9.65 15.12 -12.62
C HIS A 910 10.52 15.41 -13.84
N ILE A 911 10.70 16.68 -14.22
CA ILE A 911 11.64 17.08 -15.28
C ILE A 911 13.03 16.51 -14.98
N ASN A 912 13.48 16.56 -13.72
CA ASN A 912 14.76 15.99 -13.32
C ASN A 912 14.85 14.48 -13.59
N SER A 913 13.84 13.69 -13.22
CA SER A 913 13.84 12.24 -13.48
C SER A 913 13.85 11.88 -14.97
N LEU A 914 13.18 12.66 -15.83
CA LEU A 914 13.22 12.45 -17.29
C LEU A 914 14.62 12.66 -17.88
N THR A 915 15.50 13.35 -17.15
CA THR A 915 16.90 13.53 -17.54
C THR A 915 17.84 12.48 -16.97
N SER A 916 17.33 11.39 -16.37
CA SER A 916 18.16 10.29 -15.89
C SER A 916 19.06 9.74 -17.00
N ASN A 917 20.32 9.43 -16.65
CA ASN A 917 21.26 8.78 -17.57
C ASN A 917 20.96 7.29 -17.74
N SER A 918 20.15 6.67 -16.86
CA SER A 918 19.86 5.23 -16.91
C SER A 918 18.88 4.86 -18.02
N ILE A 919 18.02 5.79 -18.43
CA ILE A 919 16.93 5.54 -19.39
C ILE A 919 17.07 6.41 -20.64
N MET A 920 16.42 6.03 -21.72
CA MET A 920 16.23 6.81 -22.94
C MET A 920 14.82 6.54 -23.48
N TRP A 921 14.40 7.35 -24.45
CA TRP A 921 13.07 7.25 -25.06
C TRP A 921 13.21 6.73 -26.48
N ASP A 922 12.60 5.58 -26.73
CA ASP A 922 12.67 4.92 -28.03
C ASP A 922 11.29 4.93 -28.67
N LYS A 923 11.22 5.35 -29.92
CA LYS A 923 9.95 5.52 -30.62
C LYS A 923 9.47 4.16 -31.14
N ILE A 924 8.20 3.82 -30.94
CA ILE A 924 7.58 2.66 -31.57
C ILE A 924 7.45 2.96 -33.07
N VAL A 925 7.96 2.07 -33.92
CA VAL A 925 7.90 2.20 -35.39
C VAL A 925 7.04 1.13 -36.04
N ASN A 926 6.78 0.03 -35.34
CA ASN A 926 5.84 -0.98 -35.81
C ASN A 926 5.21 -1.70 -34.61
N ILE A 927 3.91 -1.99 -34.73
CA ILE A 927 3.17 -2.83 -33.79
C ILE A 927 2.56 -3.96 -34.60
N SER A 928 2.75 -5.20 -34.16
CA SER A 928 2.05 -6.35 -34.75
C SER A 928 1.39 -7.18 -33.66
N GLN A 929 0.13 -7.54 -33.90
CA GLN A 929 -0.64 -8.43 -33.05
C GLN A 929 -0.75 -9.79 -33.71
N LYS A 930 -0.59 -10.86 -32.95
CA LYS A 930 -0.77 -12.23 -33.43
C LYS A 930 -1.60 -13.04 -32.46
N GLU A 931 -2.54 -13.80 -33.01
CA GLU A 931 -3.20 -14.89 -32.30
C GLU A 931 -2.29 -16.12 -32.38
N GLU A 932 -1.83 -16.57 -31.23
CA GLU A 932 -0.97 -17.73 -31.09
C GLU A 932 -1.10 -18.25 -29.66
N LYS A 933 -1.24 -19.57 -29.51
CA LYS A 933 -1.20 -20.22 -28.20
C LYS A 933 0.24 -20.54 -27.85
N THR A 934 0.86 -19.69 -27.04
CA THR A 934 2.25 -19.86 -26.60
C THR A 934 2.40 -19.49 -25.13
N ASN A 935 3.39 -20.09 -24.47
CA ASN A 935 3.72 -19.76 -23.09
C ASN A 935 4.46 -18.42 -23.03
N TYR A 936 3.98 -17.54 -22.15
CA TYR A 936 4.65 -16.33 -21.73
C TYR A 936 5.04 -16.46 -20.26
N TYR A 937 6.00 -15.65 -19.83
CA TYR A 937 6.64 -15.74 -18.54
C TYR A 937 6.75 -14.37 -17.87
N ASP A 938 6.82 -14.33 -16.55
CA ASP A 938 6.98 -13.09 -15.79
C ASP A 938 7.80 -13.30 -14.51
N LEU A 939 8.28 -12.21 -13.92
CA LEU A 939 9.06 -12.22 -12.68
C LEU A 939 8.45 -11.29 -11.64
N THR A 940 8.27 -11.78 -10.41
CA THR A 940 8.04 -10.92 -9.25
C THR A 940 9.36 -10.61 -8.58
N LEU A 941 9.63 -9.34 -8.30
CA LEU A 941 10.80 -8.92 -7.52
C LEU A 941 10.41 -8.46 -6.11
N ASP A 942 11.37 -8.48 -5.19
CA ASP A 942 11.16 -8.15 -3.78
C ASP A 942 10.88 -6.67 -3.48
N LYS A 943 11.44 -5.75 -4.29
CA LYS A 943 11.39 -4.29 -4.03
C LYS A 943 10.88 -3.46 -5.20
N PHE A 944 10.95 -3.97 -6.42
CA PHE A 944 10.58 -3.23 -7.63
C PHE A 944 9.63 -4.06 -8.49
N ASN A 945 8.47 -3.52 -8.81
CA ASN A 945 7.57 -4.12 -9.78
C ASN A 945 7.96 -3.65 -11.18
N THR A 946 9.24 -3.76 -11.57
CA THR A 946 9.75 -3.55 -12.93
C THR A 946 11.01 -4.41 -13.13
N TYR A 947 11.20 -4.95 -14.33
CA TYR A 947 12.47 -5.52 -14.78
C TYR A 947 12.73 -5.16 -16.23
N ILE A 948 13.93 -5.49 -16.71
CA ILE A 948 14.37 -5.21 -18.08
C ILE A 948 14.30 -6.47 -18.92
N ALA A 949 13.51 -6.44 -19.99
CA ALA A 949 13.38 -7.49 -21.00
C ALA A 949 13.73 -6.93 -22.38
N ASN A 950 14.72 -7.49 -23.07
CA ASN A 950 15.25 -6.97 -24.35
C ASN A 950 15.65 -5.48 -24.31
N GLY A 951 15.92 -4.93 -23.11
CA GLY A 951 16.20 -3.51 -22.89
C GLY A 951 14.97 -2.61 -22.63
N ILE A 952 13.76 -3.18 -22.45
CA ILE A 952 12.44 -2.52 -22.25
C ILE A 952 11.82 -2.90 -20.88
N ILE A 953 10.78 -2.20 -20.35
CA ILE A 953 10.37 -2.16 -18.92
C ILE A 953 8.85 -2.41 -18.67
N VAL A 954 8.47 -3.03 -17.53
CA VAL A 954 7.17 -3.71 -17.20
C VAL A 954 6.59 -3.35 -15.79
N SER A 955 5.33 -3.68 -15.36
CA SER A 955 4.80 -3.26 -14.01
C SER A 955 3.49 -3.85 -13.38
N ASN A 956 3.29 -3.80 -12.02
CA ASN A 956 2.22 -4.47 -11.21
C ASN A 956 1.59 -3.64 -10.01
N CYS A 957 0.25 -3.79 -9.76
CA CYS A 957 -0.76 -3.13 -8.82
C CYS A 957 -1.24 -3.87 -7.51
N MET A 958 -2.27 -3.57 -6.64
CA MET A 958 -3.29 -2.48 -6.46
C MET A 958 -4.21 -2.56 -5.14
N GLY A 959 -4.59 -1.47 -4.39
CA GLY A 959 -5.23 -1.48 -3.02
C GLY A 959 -6.09 -0.29 -2.38
N THR A 960 -6.07 -0.20 -1.01
CA THR A 960 -6.98 0.45 0.04
C THR A 960 -6.53 1.78 0.82
N VAL A 961 -7.34 2.56 1.62
CA VAL A 961 -6.95 3.75 2.53
C VAL A 961 -8.07 4.55 3.31
N HIS A 962 -7.69 5.42 4.30
CA HIS A 962 -8.46 6.58 4.86
C HIS A 962 -8.14 7.97 4.28
N ALA A 963 -9.12 8.79 3.81
CA ALA A 963 -8.92 10.22 3.43
C ALA A 963 -10.22 11.00 3.15
N ASN A 964 -10.23 12.35 3.18
CA ASN A 964 -11.46 13.15 3.01
C ASN A 964 -11.68 13.69 1.59
N SER A 965 -10.79 13.41 0.64
CA SER A 965 -10.98 13.70 -0.78
C SER A 965 -10.21 12.67 -1.63
N PRO A 966 -10.55 12.48 -2.91
CA PRO A 966 -9.82 11.56 -3.78
C PRO A 966 -8.32 11.91 -3.88
N GLN A 967 -7.99 13.20 -3.91
CA GLN A 967 -6.60 13.67 -3.97
C GLN A 967 -5.87 13.49 -2.64
N GLU A 968 -6.53 13.71 -1.50
CA GLU A 968 -5.96 13.40 -0.19
C GLU A 968 -5.77 11.89 0.00
N THR A 969 -6.66 11.07 -0.57
CA THR A 969 -6.58 9.60 -0.60
C THR A 969 -5.29 9.17 -1.25
N ILE A 970 -5.01 9.70 -2.44
CA ILE A 970 -3.76 9.48 -3.18
C ILE A 970 -2.55 9.92 -2.34
N VAL A 971 -2.60 11.12 -1.74
CA VAL A 971 -1.49 11.65 -0.94
C VAL A 971 -1.22 10.80 0.31
N ARG A 972 -2.25 10.29 0.98
CA ARG A 972 -2.10 9.46 2.19
C ARG A 972 -1.54 8.09 1.87
N VAL A 973 -2.07 7.40 0.86
CA VAL A 973 -1.53 6.09 0.41
C VAL A 973 -0.04 6.21 0.10
N THR A 974 0.37 7.35 -0.46
CA THR A 974 1.72 7.56 -1.00
C THR A 974 2.71 8.17 -0.01
N SER A 975 2.25 8.59 1.17
CA SER A 975 3.08 9.15 2.22
C SER A 975 3.39 8.10 3.31
N PRO A 976 4.48 8.25 4.08
CA PRO A 976 4.68 7.43 5.28
C PRO A 976 3.48 7.54 6.24
N PRO A 977 3.09 6.46 6.93
CA PRO A 977 3.78 5.16 7.01
C PRO A 977 3.35 4.14 5.93
N MET A 978 2.48 4.49 5.00
CA MET A 978 2.01 3.57 3.94
C MET A 978 3.01 3.44 2.77
N ASN A 979 3.77 4.52 2.51
CA ASN A 979 4.93 4.55 1.61
C ASN A 979 4.67 4.07 0.16
N VAL A 980 3.40 3.95 -0.28
CA VAL A 980 3.07 3.28 -1.54
C VAL A 980 3.44 4.16 -2.74
N PRO A 981 4.11 3.64 -3.77
CA PRO A 981 4.39 4.43 -4.96
C PRO A 981 3.10 4.88 -5.68
N GLU A 982 3.00 6.16 -6.07
CA GLU A 982 1.82 6.71 -6.79
C GLU A 982 1.46 5.91 -8.06
N VAL A 983 2.43 5.19 -8.63
CA VAL A 983 2.26 4.34 -9.81
C VAL A 983 1.45 3.07 -9.53
N MET A 984 1.49 2.58 -8.29
CA MET A 984 0.67 1.44 -7.86
C MET A 984 -0.81 1.80 -7.72
N LEU A 985 -1.17 3.07 -7.76
CA LEU A 985 -2.58 3.51 -7.72
C LEU A 985 -3.31 3.30 -9.06
N SER A 986 -2.63 2.79 -10.10
CA SER A 986 -3.13 2.79 -11.48
C SER A 986 -4.14 1.69 -11.83
N GLY A 987 -4.07 0.51 -11.23
CA GLY A 987 -5.18 -0.45 -11.39
C GLY A 987 -6.40 -0.12 -10.53
N LEU A 988 -6.41 1.05 -9.86
CA LEU A 988 -7.54 1.46 -9.02
C LEU A 988 -8.62 1.91 -9.95
N ASP A 989 -9.81 1.37 -9.79
CA ASP A 989 -10.90 1.80 -10.63
C ASP A 989 -11.60 2.97 -9.94
N LEU A 990 -11.99 2.83 -8.67
CA LEU A 990 -12.86 3.79 -8.00
C LEU A 990 -12.38 4.19 -6.60
N ILE A 991 -12.52 5.49 -6.29
CA ILE A 991 -12.45 6.04 -4.94
C ILE A 991 -13.83 6.58 -4.57
N VAL A 992 -14.46 6.01 -3.55
CA VAL A 992 -15.73 6.45 -2.98
C VAL A 992 -15.43 7.25 -1.71
N VAL A 993 -15.80 8.53 -1.68
CA VAL A 993 -15.52 9.42 -0.55
C VAL A 993 -16.80 9.67 0.25
N GLU A 994 -16.74 9.41 1.56
CA GLU A 994 -17.86 9.56 2.50
C GLU A 994 -17.53 10.56 3.61
N HIS A 995 -18.44 11.52 3.84
CA HIS A 995 -18.28 12.55 4.87
C HIS A 995 -19.35 12.43 5.96
N LYS A 996 -18.93 12.71 7.20
CA LYS A 996 -19.82 13.02 8.32
C LYS A 996 -20.15 14.52 8.25
N ILE A 997 -21.41 14.86 8.00
CA ILE A 997 -21.88 16.24 7.86
C ILE A 997 -22.84 16.53 9.02
N HIS A 998 -22.70 17.68 9.67
CA HIS A 998 -23.68 18.12 10.66
C HIS A 998 -24.75 18.98 9.99
N ASP A 999 -25.97 18.46 9.90
CA ASP A 999 -27.14 19.14 9.40
C ASP A 999 -27.92 19.78 10.55
N LYS A 1000 -28.31 21.05 10.40
CA LYS A 1000 -28.99 21.82 11.47
C LYS A 1000 -30.34 21.24 11.90
N ARG A 1001 -30.99 20.45 11.04
CA ARG A 1001 -32.34 19.88 11.29
C ARG A 1001 -32.27 18.39 11.61
N ARG A 1002 -31.32 17.67 11.02
CA ARG A 1002 -31.22 16.20 11.10
C ARG A 1002 -30.05 15.72 11.97
N GLY A 1003 -29.27 16.64 12.55
CA GLY A 1003 -28.09 16.31 13.32
C GLY A 1003 -26.97 15.75 12.44
N THR A 1004 -26.20 14.81 12.96
CA THR A 1004 -25.16 14.14 12.18
C THR A 1004 -25.74 13.24 11.08
N ILE A 1005 -25.42 13.55 9.83
CA ILE A 1005 -25.73 12.72 8.66
C ILE A 1005 -24.44 12.22 7.97
N ARG A 1006 -24.52 11.08 7.29
CA ARG A 1006 -23.41 10.49 6.53
C ARG A 1006 -23.78 10.44 5.05
N ARG A 1007 -22.89 10.93 4.19
CA ARG A 1007 -23.14 11.09 2.75
C ARG A 1007 -21.94 10.67 1.95
N ILE A 1008 -22.17 9.89 0.89
CA ILE A 1008 -21.19 9.80 -0.19
C ILE A 1008 -21.18 11.17 -0.87
N THR A 1009 -20.06 11.86 -0.84
CA THR A 1009 -19.93 13.20 -1.42
C THR A 1009 -19.41 13.14 -2.83
N ASN A 1010 -18.50 12.20 -3.11
CA ASN A 1010 -17.84 12.07 -4.40
C ASN A 1010 -17.55 10.60 -4.69
N ILE A 1011 -17.79 10.19 -5.93
CA ILE A 1011 -17.22 8.96 -6.49
C ILE A 1011 -16.32 9.40 -7.61
N SER A 1012 -15.05 9.02 -7.53
CA SER A 1012 -14.05 9.38 -8.52
C SER A 1012 -13.40 8.16 -9.11
N GLU A 1013 -13.26 8.15 -10.42
CA GLU A 1013 -12.49 7.16 -11.14
C GLU A 1013 -11.01 7.54 -11.14
N VAL A 1014 -10.10 6.58 -10.92
CA VAL A 1014 -8.66 6.85 -11.03
C VAL A 1014 -8.22 6.73 -12.49
N SER A 1015 -8.23 7.86 -13.18
CA SER A 1015 -7.89 7.97 -14.60
C SER A 1015 -6.37 8.01 -14.81
N GLY A 1016 -5.68 6.91 -14.48
CA GLY A 1016 -4.23 6.76 -14.69
C GLY A 1016 -3.37 7.77 -13.92
N VAL A 1017 -2.07 7.81 -14.24
CA VAL A 1017 -1.09 8.67 -13.57
C VAL A 1017 -0.60 9.76 -14.54
N LEU A 1018 -0.86 11.02 -14.21
CA LEU A 1018 -0.41 12.19 -14.97
C LEU A 1018 0.55 13.00 -14.08
N LEU A 1019 1.70 13.46 -14.58
CA LEU A 1019 2.68 14.27 -13.81
C LEU A 1019 3.33 13.57 -12.58
N LYS A 1020 3.27 12.23 -12.44
CA LYS A 1020 3.50 11.50 -11.17
C LYS A 1020 2.42 11.75 -10.10
N ARG A 1021 1.20 12.12 -10.51
CA ARG A 1021 0.02 12.10 -9.65
C ARG A 1021 -1.05 11.22 -10.26
N ALA A 1022 -1.55 10.25 -9.49
CA ALA A 1022 -2.79 9.58 -9.84
C ALA A 1022 -3.86 10.67 -10.08
N GLN A 1023 -4.49 10.65 -11.26
CA GLN A 1023 -5.56 11.57 -11.58
C GLN A 1023 -6.87 10.92 -11.17
N THR A 1024 -7.72 11.71 -10.54
CA THR A 1024 -9.07 11.28 -10.17
C THR A 1024 -10.05 12.14 -10.93
N GLN A 1025 -11.00 11.52 -11.61
CA GLN A 1025 -12.10 12.20 -12.26
C GLN A 1025 -13.38 11.90 -11.49
N THR A 1026 -14.01 12.93 -10.95
CA THR A 1026 -15.27 12.78 -10.22
C THR A 1026 -16.40 12.50 -11.20
N ILE A 1027 -16.94 11.29 -11.13
CA ILE A 1027 -18.04 10.80 -11.96
C ILE A 1027 -19.41 11.00 -11.30
N TYR A 1028 -19.44 11.07 -9.97
CA TYR A 1028 -20.61 11.46 -9.20
C TYR A 1028 -20.24 12.46 -8.11
N GLU A 1029 -21.05 13.49 -7.94
CA GLU A 1029 -20.85 14.56 -6.96
C GLU A 1029 -22.16 14.91 -6.26
N ARG A 1030 -22.09 15.17 -4.96
CA ARG A 1030 -23.25 15.52 -4.15
C ARG A 1030 -23.72 16.94 -4.42
N ASP A 1031 -25.01 17.09 -4.71
CA ASP A 1031 -25.72 18.36 -4.63
C ASP A 1031 -26.17 18.60 -3.16
N PRO A 1032 -25.58 19.59 -2.45
CA PRO A 1032 -25.94 19.87 -1.07
C PRO A 1032 -27.34 20.46 -0.90
N VAL A 1033 -27.92 21.06 -1.94
CA VAL A 1033 -29.25 21.68 -1.91
C VAL A 1033 -30.33 20.61 -2.01
N ARG A 1034 -30.15 19.64 -2.91
CA ARG A 1034 -31.08 18.52 -3.11
C ARG A 1034 -30.87 17.37 -2.14
N ASP A 1035 -29.71 17.32 -1.47
CA ASP A 1035 -29.26 16.19 -0.64
C ASP A 1035 -29.22 14.87 -1.43
N THR A 1036 -28.81 14.95 -2.70
CA THR A 1036 -28.68 13.83 -3.63
C THR A 1036 -27.27 13.77 -4.19
N ILE A 1037 -26.83 12.59 -4.60
CA ILE A 1037 -25.60 12.42 -5.37
C ILE A 1037 -25.96 12.28 -6.85
N GLU A 1038 -25.41 13.15 -7.69
CA GLU A 1038 -25.77 13.24 -9.12
C GLU A 1038 -24.58 12.90 -9.99
N LYS A 1039 -24.87 12.38 -11.20
CA LYS A 1039 -23.84 12.08 -12.20
C LYS A 1039 -23.27 13.38 -12.74
N THR A 1040 -21.95 13.47 -12.83
CA THR A 1040 -21.30 14.62 -13.46
C THR A 1040 -21.35 14.50 -14.98
N THR A 1041 -20.90 15.54 -15.70
CA THR A 1041 -20.77 15.49 -17.17
C THR A 1041 -19.62 14.62 -17.65
N VAL A 1042 -18.83 14.05 -16.73
CA VAL A 1042 -17.65 13.25 -17.05
C VAL A 1042 -18.10 11.84 -17.47
N PRO A 1043 -17.63 11.32 -18.61
CA PRO A 1043 -17.92 9.95 -19.01
C PRO A 1043 -17.22 8.95 -18.08
N VAL A 1044 -17.92 7.88 -17.71
CA VAL A 1044 -17.38 6.82 -16.84
C VAL A 1044 -16.55 5.87 -17.71
N LYS A 1045 -15.22 5.86 -17.53
CA LYS A 1045 -14.31 5.02 -18.33
C LYS A 1045 -14.42 3.55 -17.92
N TYR A 1046 -14.70 3.24 -16.66
CA TYR A 1046 -14.90 1.87 -16.22
C TYR A 1046 -16.06 1.15 -16.95
N LEU A 1047 -17.14 1.87 -17.31
CA LEU A 1047 -18.21 1.28 -18.13
C LEU A 1047 -17.71 0.91 -19.52
N LYS A 1048 -16.77 1.67 -20.09
CA LYS A 1048 -16.13 1.32 -21.35
C LYS A 1048 -15.24 0.09 -21.19
N VAL A 1049 -14.51 -0.01 -20.08
CA VAL A 1049 -13.75 -1.21 -19.74
C VAL A 1049 -14.67 -2.44 -19.69
N LEU A 1050 -15.84 -2.35 -19.05
CA LEU A 1050 -16.80 -3.46 -19.05
C LEU A 1050 -17.31 -3.80 -20.46
N GLN A 1051 -17.60 -2.82 -21.32
CA GLN A 1051 -17.96 -3.09 -22.72
C GLN A 1051 -16.87 -3.88 -23.44
N ASP A 1052 -15.61 -3.48 -23.24
CA ASP A 1052 -14.47 -4.11 -23.90
C ASP A 1052 -14.22 -5.54 -23.40
N PHE A 1053 -14.45 -5.80 -22.11
CA PHE A 1053 -14.28 -7.14 -21.51
C PHE A 1053 -15.47 -8.08 -21.73
N THR A 1054 -16.69 -7.55 -21.78
CA THR A 1054 -17.93 -8.35 -21.96
C THR A 1054 -18.34 -8.48 -23.42
N GLY A 1055 -17.86 -7.60 -24.30
CA GLY A 1055 -18.32 -7.48 -25.69
C GLY A 1055 -19.71 -6.84 -25.84
N LEU A 1056 -20.33 -6.39 -24.73
CA LEU A 1056 -21.67 -5.81 -24.75
C LEU A 1056 -21.68 -4.38 -25.29
N SER A 1057 -22.76 -4.02 -25.96
CA SER A 1057 -22.97 -2.65 -26.43
C SER A 1057 -23.20 -1.71 -25.24
N LYS A 1058 -22.86 -0.43 -25.42
CA LYS A 1058 -23.16 0.61 -24.43
C LYS A 1058 -24.64 0.61 -24.02
N SER A 1059 -25.55 0.45 -24.98
CA SER A 1059 -26.99 0.40 -24.71
C SER A 1059 -27.37 -0.75 -23.79
N LYS A 1060 -26.70 -1.91 -23.91
CA LYS A 1060 -26.99 -3.05 -23.04
C LYS A 1060 -26.49 -2.79 -21.62
N ILE A 1061 -25.31 -2.19 -21.46
CA ILE A 1061 -24.80 -1.80 -20.13
C ILE A 1061 -25.66 -0.70 -19.49
N ASP A 1062 -26.13 0.27 -20.28
CA ASP A 1062 -27.03 1.30 -19.75
C ASP A 1062 -28.36 0.68 -19.29
N GLN A 1063 -28.90 -0.30 -20.03
CA GLN A 1063 -30.06 -1.11 -19.60
C GLN A 1063 -29.75 -1.91 -18.31
N GLU A 1064 -28.57 -2.54 -18.23
CA GLU A 1064 -28.04 -3.31 -17.09
C GLU A 1064 -27.98 -2.49 -15.77
N LEU A 1065 -27.85 -1.16 -15.90
CA LEU A 1065 -27.87 -0.17 -14.81
C LEU A 1065 -29.28 0.28 -14.46
N GLU A 1066 -30.13 0.56 -15.46
CA GLU A 1066 -31.52 0.98 -15.26
C GLU A 1066 -32.31 -0.12 -14.54
N GLU A 1067 -32.20 -1.38 -14.98
CA GLU A 1067 -32.88 -2.52 -14.36
C GLU A 1067 -32.45 -2.73 -12.90
N ARG A 1068 -31.13 -2.61 -12.60
CA ARG A 1068 -30.60 -2.69 -11.22
C ARG A 1068 -31.10 -1.53 -10.35
N ALA A 1069 -31.23 -0.31 -10.91
CA ALA A 1069 -31.74 0.84 -10.17
C ALA A 1069 -33.25 0.71 -9.87
N GLU A 1070 -34.04 0.26 -10.84
CA GLU A 1070 -35.46 -0.03 -10.65
C GLU A 1070 -35.67 -1.13 -9.61
N PHE A 1071 -34.89 -2.21 -9.68
CA PHE A 1071 -34.93 -3.29 -8.70
C PHE A 1071 -34.65 -2.80 -7.27
N LEU A 1072 -33.59 -2.00 -7.08
CA LEU A 1072 -33.29 -1.42 -5.77
C LEU A 1072 -34.42 -0.50 -5.28
N ASN A 1073 -35.02 0.31 -6.16
CA ASN A 1073 -36.18 1.13 -5.83
C ASN A 1073 -37.39 0.29 -5.42
N GLN A 1074 -37.62 -0.87 -6.05
CA GLN A 1074 -38.67 -1.80 -5.63
C GLN A 1074 -38.41 -2.36 -4.23
N LEU A 1075 -37.18 -2.74 -3.90
CA LEU A 1075 -36.81 -3.18 -2.55
C LEU A 1075 -37.01 -2.07 -1.50
N VAL A 1076 -36.66 -0.82 -1.83
CA VAL A 1076 -36.91 0.36 -0.98
C VAL A 1076 -38.41 0.54 -0.72
N LYS A 1077 -39.25 0.46 -1.77
CA LYS A 1077 -40.71 0.55 -1.69
C LYS A 1077 -41.32 -0.57 -0.84
N ARG A 1078 -40.81 -1.80 -0.99
CA ARG A 1078 -41.21 -2.97 -0.19
C ARG A 1078 -40.63 -3.00 1.22
N ASN A 1079 -39.77 -2.03 1.57
CA ASN A 1079 -39.13 -1.92 2.88
C ASN A 1079 -38.29 -3.15 3.29
N ILE A 1080 -37.63 -3.80 2.32
CA ILE A 1080 -36.76 -4.94 2.57
C ILE A 1080 -35.40 -4.42 3.05
N ARG A 1081 -35.26 -4.24 4.37
CA ARG A 1081 -34.10 -3.58 4.99
C ARG A 1081 -33.04 -4.54 5.55
N GLY A 1082 -33.39 -5.81 5.75
CA GLY A 1082 -32.44 -6.80 6.29
C GLY A 1082 -31.28 -7.05 5.33
N MET A 1083 -30.04 -7.07 5.85
CA MET A 1083 -28.87 -7.26 4.99
C MET A 1083 -28.88 -8.62 4.27
N ARG A 1084 -29.30 -9.68 4.96
CA ARG A 1084 -29.42 -11.03 4.37
C ARG A 1084 -30.53 -11.11 3.32
N GLU A 1085 -31.67 -10.50 3.60
CA GLU A 1085 -32.82 -10.52 2.68
C GLU A 1085 -32.53 -9.73 1.41
N SER A 1086 -31.99 -8.52 1.55
CA SER A 1086 -31.60 -7.67 0.42
C SER A 1086 -30.48 -8.30 -0.41
N SER A 1087 -29.47 -8.90 0.21
CA SER A 1087 -28.41 -9.62 -0.51
C SER A 1087 -28.97 -10.84 -1.25
N LYS A 1088 -29.82 -11.66 -0.61
CA LYS A 1088 -30.48 -12.81 -1.27
C LYS A 1088 -31.31 -12.38 -2.48
N ALA A 1089 -32.08 -11.30 -2.36
CA ALA A 1089 -32.85 -10.74 -3.47
C ALA A 1089 -31.93 -10.28 -4.62
N ALA A 1090 -30.82 -9.61 -4.31
CA ALA A 1090 -29.83 -9.21 -5.32
C ALA A 1090 -29.19 -10.43 -6.01
N GLN A 1091 -28.88 -11.52 -5.28
CA GLN A 1091 -28.36 -12.75 -5.89
C GLN A 1091 -29.38 -13.43 -6.81
N MET A 1092 -30.67 -13.44 -6.43
CA MET A 1092 -31.74 -13.97 -7.29
C MET A 1092 -31.89 -13.16 -8.58
N PHE A 1093 -31.86 -11.83 -8.49
CA PHE A 1093 -31.85 -10.95 -9.66
C PHE A 1093 -30.69 -11.29 -10.63
N LEU A 1094 -29.49 -11.56 -10.09
CA LEU A 1094 -28.34 -11.98 -10.89
C LEU A 1094 -28.48 -13.38 -11.49
N MET A 1095 -29.31 -14.26 -10.93
CA MET A 1095 -29.55 -15.60 -11.48
C MET A 1095 -30.63 -15.59 -12.55
N GLU A 1096 -31.66 -14.74 -12.40
CA GLU A 1096 -32.80 -14.64 -13.33
C GLU A 1096 -32.44 -13.88 -14.63
N ASN A 1097 -31.49 -12.95 -14.57
CA ASN A 1097 -31.03 -12.16 -15.72
C ASN A 1097 -29.80 -12.77 -16.45
N ARG A 1098 -29.43 -14.00 -16.11
CA ARG A 1098 -28.49 -14.84 -16.89
C ARG A 1098 -29.27 -15.72 -17.85
#